data_AF-A0A182WH76-F1
#
_entry.id   AF-A0A182WH76-F1
#
_cell.length_a   1.000
_cell.length_b   1.000
_cell.length_c   1.000
_cell.angle_alpha   90.00
_cell.angle_beta   90.00
_cell.angle_gamma   90.00
#
_symmetry.space_group_name_H-M   'P 1'
#
loop_
_entity.id
_entity.type
_entity.pdbx_description
1 polymer ?
#
loop_
_entity_poly.entity_id
_entity_poly.type
_entity_poly.pdbx_seq_one_letter_code
_entity_poly.pdbx_strand_id
1 'polypeptide(L)'
;MDKTFKLNTGYSIPLIGFGTFQIHGQELIYQVMDYALGAGYRHIDTAVVYRNEEYIGSALKTLLPKYNLKREDIFITSKLISQAGKDEEFVEQMVRKSLANLQTDYLDLYLIHWPGVSGMQVTHPDNVKYRKATWNALCKMQREGCLRSVGVSNYTVKHLKEMMADCKGILPAVNQVEWHPYYYQPELLEFCRKEGIFLQAYSSLGSSNTSELRNDETVKAVASGLQKTPAQVLLRWAIQQEIGILPKARSREHIEENVALEFEIPAKEMKQLNELQNSVANRIANECLAKFEKLPKTGKPNETFEWTILSAIVLVRKPATEVSEIRVVALGTGTKCLAGNELSSRGERVNDSHAEVLARRSFLRYLLEQIENALDGQMESIFDWQTNKFTLKDGHSFYFFTTHSPCGDASIFDSECEEISSQPKKARMEQIDEVEADKRLVGMTGGKLLQSEEHGDLMAQTVGPVRTKPGRGVRTLSVSCSDKLARWNVLGVQGSLLMLLLDRPIYLEGVVLCAGTEHSVAAIGRAIWGRFDRWTEKSGSLLVHPFRRYQPVVTVANNGRMFRFRKNRQLSTADGGKYQPSPCGIVWCDVVSRSHEVEVAGRRHGVTKRQLTTPAARLQISKIELFNRFARTYCRAVAASTTRDALHNLVPTSVVVPVRNESSVTHPGAIVQPEGSELQAAEESPNIAKLSYKDAKALSVEYANNWVVVREGMFGKWTEKPDSLGQFFIEG
;
A
#
# COMPACT_ATOMS: atom_id res chain seq x y z
N MET A 1 -8.57 4.80 -41.35
CA MET A 1 -8.09 3.50 -40.83
C MET A 1 -6.68 3.11 -41.27
N ASP A 2 -6.02 3.84 -42.17
CA ASP A 2 -4.72 3.45 -42.75
C ASP A 2 -3.50 3.82 -41.91
N LYS A 3 -3.69 4.17 -40.62
CA LYS A 3 -2.57 4.51 -39.76
C LYS A 3 -1.82 3.25 -39.36
N THR A 4 -0.60 3.15 -39.86
CA THR A 4 0.35 2.09 -39.51
C THR A 4 1.56 2.68 -38.80
N PHE A 5 2.27 1.85 -38.07
CA PHE A 5 3.56 2.17 -37.48
C PHE A 5 4.63 1.27 -38.11
N LYS A 6 5.80 1.84 -38.43
CA LYS A 6 6.93 1.09 -38.98
C LYS A 6 7.75 0.47 -37.85
N LEU A 7 7.69 -0.85 -37.72
CA LEU A 7 8.45 -1.60 -36.72
C LEU A 7 9.97 -1.52 -37.01
N ASN A 8 10.78 -1.76 -35.98
CA ASN A 8 12.24 -1.85 -36.12
C ASN A 8 12.72 -3.02 -37.02
N THR A 9 11.82 -3.94 -37.36
CA THR A 9 12.03 -5.02 -38.34
C THR A 9 11.76 -4.58 -39.79
N GLY A 10 11.28 -3.35 -40.01
CA GLY A 10 10.94 -2.81 -41.33
C GLY A 10 9.50 -3.07 -41.79
N TYR A 11 8.78 -4.01 -41.17
CA TYR A 11 7.37 -4.27 -41.42
C TYR A 11 6.46 -3.17 -40.81
N SER A 12 5.24 -3.04 -41.32
CA SER A 12 4.26 -2.07 -40.82
C SER A 12 3.14 -2.77 -40.06
N ILE A 13 2.84 -2.28 -38.85
CA ILE A 13 1.74 -2.76 -38.00
C ILE A 13 0.57 -1.77 -38.03
N PRO A 14 -0.68 -2.20 -38.27
CA PRO A 14 -1.84 -1.32 -38.10
C PRO A 14 -1.98 -0.86 -36.64
N LEU A 15 -2.27 0.42 -36.42
CA LEU A 15 -2.45 0.93 -35.05
C LEU A 15 -3.70 0.37 -34.36
N ILE A 16 -4.70 -0.09 -35.12
CA ILE A 16 -5.96 -0.63 -34.58
C ILE A 16 -6.04 -2.11 -34.95
N GLY A 17 -5.98 -2.98 -33.94
CA GLY A 17 -6.18 -4.41 -34.08
C GLY A 17 -7.43 -4.91 -33.37
N PHE A 18 -7.93 -6.06 -33.80
CA PHE A 18 -9.10 -6.71 -33.23
C PHE A 18 -8.65 -7.76 -32.21
N GLY A 19 -8.96 -7.52 -30.93
CA GLY A 19 -8.66 -8.45 -29.84
C GLY A 19 -9.64 -9.62 -29.80
N THR A 20 -9.14 -10.86 -29.69
CA THR A 20 -9.99 -12.07 -29.74
C THR A 20 -10.11 -12.82 -28.40
N PHE A 21 -9.54 -12.27 -27.32
CA PHE A 21 -9.58 -12.90 -26.00
C PHE A 21 -11.02 -13.11 -25.49
N GLN A 22 -11.29 -14.30 -24.95
CA GLN A 22 -12.60 -14.74 -24.46
C GLN A 22 -13.72 -14.74 -25.52
N ILE A 23 -13.38 -14.83 -26.81
CA ILE A 23 -14.36 -15.14 -27.85
C ILE A 23 -14.21 -16.63 -28.16
N HIS A 24 -15.22 -17.39 -27.77
CA HIS A 24 -15.25 -18.85 -27.89
C HIS A 24 -16.46 -19.28 -28.72
N GLY A 25 -16.33 -20.41 -29.40
CA GLY A 25 -17.32 -20.91 -30.35
C GLY A 25 -16.98 -20.52 -31.78
N GLN A 26 -17.10 -21.49 -32.69
CA GLN A 26 -16.74 -21.33 -34.09
C GLN A 26 -17.63 -20.32 -34.80
N GLU A 27 -18.94 -20.38 -34.56
CA GLU A 27 -19.93 -19.49 -35.16
C GLU A 27 -19.72 -18.05 -34.71
N LEU A 28 -19.47 -17.84 -33.41
CA LEU A 28 -19.23 -16.50 -32.88
C LEU A 28 -17.92 -15.92 -33.41
N ILE A 29 -16.84 -16.71 -33.49
CA ILE A 29 -15.57 -16.27 -34.10
C ILE A 29 -15.80 -15.89 -35.56
N TYR A 30 -16.46 -16.73 -36.35
CA TYR A 30 -16.78 -16.42 -37.74
C TYR A 30 -17.54 -15.09 -37.87
N GLN A 31 -18.58 -14.92 -37.05
CA GLN A 31 -19.42 -13.73 -37.06
C GLN A 31 -18.64 -12.45 -36.72
N VAL A 32 -17.88 -12.44 -35.61
CA VAL A 32 -17.15 -11.22 -35.22
C VAL A 32 -16.01 -10.91 -36.17
N MET A 33 -15.39 -11.92 -36.79
CA MET A 33 -14.36 -11.74 -37.81
C MET A 33 -14.95 -11.14 -39.08
N ASP A 34 -16.16 -11.57 -39.48
CA ASP A 34 -16.90 -11.00 -40.61
C ASP A 34 -17.19 -9.51 -40.36
N TYR A 35 -17.69 -9.18 -39.16
CA TYR A 35 -17.93 -7.79 -38.77
C TYR A 35 -16.65 -6.97 -38.72
N ALA A 36 -15.56 -7.49 -38.15
CA ALA A 36 -14.29 -6.78 -38.05
C ALA A 36 -13.69 -6.50 -39.43
N LEU A 37 -13.65 -7.49 -40.33
CA LEU A 37 -13.13 -7.31 -41.69
C LEU A 37 -13.96 -6.31 -42.49
N GLY A 38 -15.30 -6.39 -42.39
CA GLY A 38 -16.23 -5.46 -43.00
C GLY A 38 -16.13 -4.04 -42.45
N ALA A 39 -15.82 -3.89 -41.16
CA ALA A 39 -15.54 -2.61 -40.52
C ALA A 39 -14.13 -2.07 -40.81
N GLY A 40 -13.31 -2.79 -41.57
CA GLY A 40 -11.99 -2.31 -42.03
C GLY A 40 -10.80 -2.74 -41.17
N TYR A 41 -10.96 -3.61 -40.18
CA TYR A 41 -9.83 -4.17 -39.43
C TYR A 41 -8.91 -4.96 -40.35
N ARG A 42 -7.60 -4.74 -40.21
CA ARG A 42 -6.53 -5.48 -40.92
C ARG A 42 -5.50 -6.06 -39.96
N HIS A 43 -5.77 -6.04 -38.66
CA HIS A 43 -4.93 -6.65 -37.64
C HIS A 43 -5.77 -7.51 -36.71
N ILE A 44 -5.43 -8.78 -36.58
CA ILE A 44 -6.03 -9.74 -35.66
C ILE A 44 -5.03 -10.06 -34.54
N ASP A 45 -5.44 -9.88 -33.28
CA ASP A 45 -4.67 -10.27 -32.11
C ASP A 45 -5.29 -11.52 -31.46
N THR A 46 -4.50 -12.58 -31.40
CA THR A 46 -4.84 -13.84 -30.74
C THR A 46 -3.70 -14.33 -29.84
N ALA A 47 -3.86 -15.50 -29.25
CA ALA A 47 -2.84 -16.22 -28.52
C ALA A 47 -3.23 -17.70 -28.40
N VAL A 48 -2.24 -18.57 -28.27
CA VAL A 48 -2.45 -20.01 -28.01
C VAL A 48 -3.43 -20.24 -26.85
N VAL A 49 -3.28 -19.47 -25.76
CA VAL A 49 -4.10 -19.64 -24.55
C VAL A 49 -5.57 -19.22 -24.74
N TYR A 50 -5.90 -18.50 -25.81
CA TYR A 50 -7.28 -18.09 -26.11
C TYR A 50 -8.09 -19.26 -26.69
N ARG A 51 -7.41 -20.31 -27.18
CA ARG A 51 -8.02 -21.55 -27.70
C ARG A 51 -9.05 -21.29 -28.80
N ASN A 52 -8.76 -20.35 -29.68
CA ASN A 52 -9.63 -19.98 -30.80
C ASN A 52 -8.89 -19.77 -32.14
N GLU A 53 -7.58 -20.00 -32.19
CA GLU A 53 -6.76 -19.84 -33.40
C GLU A 53 -7.25 -20.68 -34.59
N GLU A 54 -7.68 -21.92 -34.34
CA GLU A 54 -8.20 -22.83 -35.37
C GLU A 54 -9.47 -22.28 -36.04
N TYR A 55 -10.36 -21.70 -35.23
CA TYR A 55 -11.58 -21.06 -35.72
C TYR A 55 -11.27 -19.76 -36.47
N ILE A 56 -10.26 -19.00 -36.03
CA ILE A 56 -9.80 -17.80 -36.73
C ILE A 56 -9.23 -18.16 -38.10
N GLY A 57 -8.36 -19.19 -38.19
CA GLY A 57 -7.81 -19.66 -39.46
C GLY A 57 -8.89 -20.09 -40.44
N SER A 58 -9.87 -20.87 -39.96
CA SER A 58 -11.01 -21.32 -40.76
C SER A 58 -11.89 -20.15 -41.23
N ALA A 59 -12.13 -19.16 -40.36
CA ALA A 59 -12.88 -17.96 -40.71
C ALA A 59 -12.17 -17.12 -41.79
N LEU A 60 -10.86 -16.86 -41.63
CA LEU A 60 -10.07 -16.09 -42.59
C LEU A 60 -10.05 -16.74 -43.98
N LYS A 61 -9.89 -18.07 -44.06
CA LYS A 61 -9.93 -18.80 -45.34
C LYS A 61 -11.21 -18.54 -46.14
N THR A 62 -12.33 -18.36 -45.45
CA THR A 62 -13.65 -18.13 -46.07
C THR A 62 -13.93 -16.65 -46.29
N LEU A 63 -13.55 -15.79 -45.34
CA LEU A 63 -13.92 -14.38 -45.32
C LEU A 63 -12.98 -13.49 -46.14
N LEU A 64 -11.71 -13.84 -46.29
CA LEU A 64 -10.78 -13.00 -47.07
C LEU A 64 -11.22 -12.83 -48.53
N PRO A 65 -11.62 -13.88 -49.27
CA PRO A 65 -12.18 -13.73 -50.61
C PRO A 65 -13.45 -12.87 -50.65
N LYS A 66 -14.33 -12.98 -49.63
CA LYS A 66 -15.56 -12.18 -49.52
C LYS A 66 -15.27 -10.67 -49.51
N TYR A 67 -14.14 -10.26 -48.93
CA TYR A 67 -13.71 -8.87 -48.84
C TYR A 67 -12.63 -8.47 -49.87
N ASN A 68 -12.34 -9.34 -50.85
CA ASN A 68 -11.26 -9.16 -51.82
C ASN A 68 -9.88 -8.91 -51.15
N LEU A 69 -9.63 -9.63 -50.06
CA LEU A 69 -8.39 -9.59 -49.30
C LEU A 69 -7.60 -10.89 -49.49
N LYS A 70 -6.30 -10.80 -49.28
CA LYS A 70 -5.35 -11.92 -49.24
C LYS A 70 -4.73 -12.03 -47.85
N ARG A 71 -3.98 -13.12 -47.63
CA ARG A 71 -3.24 -13.33 -46.38
C ARG A 71 -2.28 -12.17 -46.09
N GLU A 72 -1.62 -11.64 -47.10
CA GLU A 72 -0.67 -10.51 -46.97
C GLU A 72 -1.31 -9.18 -46.58
N ASP A 73 -2.64 -9.03 -46.73
CA ASP A 73 -3.38 -7.83 -46.32
C ASP A 73 -3.76 -7.84 -44.84
N ILE A 74 -3.56 -8.96 -44.14
CA ILE A 74 -3.90 -9.12 -42.73
C ILE A 74 -2.63 -9.25 -41.89
N PHE A 75 -2.50 -8.42 -40.87
CA PHE A 75 -1.47 -8.55 -39.84
C PHE A 75 -1.98 -9.49 -38.75
N ILE A 76 -1.34 -10.64 -38.53
CA ILE A 76 -1.73 -11.57 -37.46
C ILE A 76 -0.69 -11.55 -36.33
N THR A 77 -1.16 -11.29 -35.12
CA THR A 77 -0.39 -11.42 -33.88
C THR A 77 -0.85 -12.65 -33.10
N SER A 78 0.08 -13.55 -32.76
CA SER A 78 -0.16 -14.59 -31.76
C SER A 78 0.89 -14.53 -30.64
N LYS A 79 0.66 -15.28 -29.56
CA LYS A 79 1.46 -15.25 -28.35
C LYS A 79 1.67 -16.65 -27.79
N LEU A 80 2.91 -16.89 -27.38
CA LEU A 80 3.34 -18.12 -26.75
C LEU A 80 2.73 -18.30 -25.35
N ILE A 81 2.35 -19.52 -24.98
CA ILE A 81 1.89 -19.82 -23.62
C ILE A 81 3.02 -19.61 -22.58
N SER A 82 2.69 -19.09 -21.40
CA SER A 82 3.63 -18.82 -20.30
C SER A 82 4.31 -20.07 -19.71
N GLN A 83 3.92 -21.28 -20.10
CA GLN A 83 4.62 -22.52 -19.71
C GLN A 83 5.84 -22.82 -20.59
N ALA A 84 5.96 -22.18 -21.75
CA ALA A 84 6.86 -22.59 -22.83
C ALA A 84 8.33 -22.17 -22.66
N GLY A 85 8.75 -21.64 -21.51
CA GLY A 85 10.11 -21.10 -21.37
C GLY A 85 11.20 -22.12 -21.04
N LYS A 86 10.87 -23.40 -20.83
CA LYS A 86 11.83 -24.39 -20.29
C LYS A 86 12.71 -25.05 -21.36
N ASP A 87 12.26 -25.07 -22.61
CA ASP A 87 12.85 -25.84 -23.70
C ASP A 87 12.62 -25.13 -25.05
N GLU A 88 13.68 -24.89 -25.81
CA GLU A 88 13.63 -24.19 -27.11
C GLU A 88 12.82 -25.00 -28.15
N GLU A 89 12.92 -26.34 -28.14
CA GLU A 89 12.19 -27.19 -29.08
C GLU A 89 10.67 -27.08 -28.86
N PHE A 90 10.24 -27.05 -27.60
CA PHE A 90 8.84 -26.82 -27.27
C PHE A 90 8.33 -25.46 -27.75
N VAL A 91 9.14 -24.40 -27.68
CA VAL A 91 8.77 -23.08 -28.23
C VAL A 91 8.52 -23.17 -29.73
N GLU A 92 9.43 -23.81 -30.46
CA GLU A 92 9.30 -24.01 -31.91
C GLU A 92 8.04 -24.81 -32.27
N GLN A 93 7.77 -25.90 -31.54
CA GLN A 93 6.56 -26.72 -31.71
C GLN A 93 5.28 -25.88 -31.52
N MET A 94 5.26 -25.00 -30.51
CA MET A 94 4.11 -24.14 -30.24
C MET A 94 3.91 -23.06 -31.32
N VAL A 95 4.99 -22.52 -31.90
CA VAL A 95 4.91 -21.62 -33.06
C VAL A 95 4.32 -22.37 -34.26
N ARG A 96 4.84 -23.56 -34.57
CA ARG A 96 4.33 -24.41 -35.68
C ARG A 96 2.86 -24.80 -35.48
N LYS A 97 2.45 -25.07 -34.25
CA LYS A 97 1.04 -25.31 -33.91
C LYS A 97 0.17 -24.09 -34.17
N SER A 98 0.63 -22.90 -33.83
CA SER A 98 -0.10 -21.65 -34.10
C SER A 98 -0.26 -21.42 -35.62
N LEU A 99 0.81 -21.64 -36.40
CA LEU A 99 0.79 -21.58 -37.87
C LEU A 99 -0.22 -22.58 -38.47
N ALA A 100 -0.23 -23.82 -37.98
CA ALA A 100 -1.16 -24.86 -38.42
C ALA A 100 -2.62 -24.50 -38.09
N ASN A 101 -2.89 -24.08 -36.85
CA ASN A 101 -4.23 -23.64 -36.43
C ASN A 101 -4.73 -22.47 -37.28
N LEU A 102 -3.87 -21.48 -37.51
CA LEU A 102 -4.20 -20.28 -38.30
C LEU A 102 -4.18 -20.55 -39.81
N GLN A 103 -3.80 -21.76 -40.25
CA GLN A 103 -3.72 -22.19 -41.64
C GLN A 103 -2.87 -21.23 -42.51
N THR A 104 -1.68 -20.88 -42.03
CA THR A 104 -0.77 -19.96 -42.72
C THR A 104 0.70 -20.34 -42.54
N ASP A 105 1.54 -19.99 -43.50
CA ASP A 105 2.97 -20.29 -43.48
C ASP A 105 3.81 -19.29 -42.68
N TYR A 106 3.25 -18.13 -42.33
CA TYR A 106 3.93 -17.12 -41.52
C TYR A 106 3.00 -16.33 -40.59
N LEU A 107 3.57 -15.77 -39.51
CA LEU A 107 2.91 -14.77 -38.65
C LEU A 107 3.62 -13.43 -38.75
N ASP A 108 2.85 -12.35 -38.71
CA ASP A 108 3.37 -10.99 -38.80
C ASP A 108 4.07 -10.57 -37.51
N LEU A 109 3.53 -11.03 -36.38
CA LEU A 109 4.10 -10.82 -35.04
C LEU A 109 3.85 -12.02 -34.14
N TYR A 110 4.88 -12.45 -33.42
CA TYR A 110 4.74 -13.44 -32.36
C TYR A 110 5.36 -12.95 -31.06
N LEU A 111 4.61 -13.03 -29.97
CA LEU A 111 4.99 -12.46 -28.68
C LEU A 111 5.28 -13.52 -27.61
N ILE A 112 6.26 -13.25 -26.75
CA ILE A 112 6.29 -13.88 -25.43
C ILE A 112 5.17 -13.27 -24.58
N HIS A 113 4.16 -14.06 -24.21
CA HIS A 113 2.94 -13.53 -23.57
C HIS A 113 3.16 -13.00 -22.14
N TRP A 114 4.09 -13.59 -21.39
CA TRP A 114 4.38 -13.20 -20.01
C TRP A 114 5.89 -13.31 -19.71
N PRO A 115 6.49 -12.40 -18.93
CA PRO A 115 7.93 -12.45 -18.60
C PRO A 115 8.32 -13.59 -17.65
N GLY A 116 7.35 -14.23 -16.99
CA GLY A 116 7.59 -15.35 -16.07
C GLY A 116 7.00 -16.67 -16.56
N VAL A 117 7.48 -17.78 -16.00
CA VAL A 117 6.96 -19.11 -16.30
C VAL A 117 5.77 -19.45 -15.38
N SER A 118 4.68 -19.97 -15.96
CA SER A 118 3.51 -20.38 -15.18
C SER A 118 3.88 -21.45 -14.15
N GLY A 119 3.37 -21.31 -12.92
CA GLY A 119 3.68 -22.20 -11.79
C GLY A 119 5.03 -21.92 -11.12
N MET A 120 5.76 -20.89 -11.56
CA MET A 120 6.99 -20.40 -10.94
C MET A 120 6.76 -19.01 -10.34
N GLN A 121 7.42 -18.70 -9.21
CA GLN A 121 7.38 -17.36 -8.65
C GLN A 121 7.99 -16.35 -9.64
N VAL A 122 7.40 -15.17 -9.77
CA VAL A 122 7.86 -14.13 -10.72
C VAL A 122 9.31 -13.70 -10.45
N THR A 123 9.74 -13.73 -9.20
CA THR A 123 11.09 -13.39 -8.74
C THR A 123 12.10 -14.53 -8.87
N HIS A 124 11.69 -15.71 -9.32
CA HIS A 124 12.59 -16.86 -9.43
C HIS A 124 13.72 -16.57 -10.44
N PRO A 125 15.00 -16.82 -10.10
CA PRO A 125 16.14 -16.46 -10.95
C PRO A 125 16.11 -17.18 -12.32
N ASP A 126 15.60 -18.41 -12.37
CA ASP A 126 15.50 -19.16 -13.63
C ASP A 126 14.55 -18.52 -14.65
N ASN A 127 13.65 -17.60 -14.26
CA ASN A 127 12.85 -16.87 -15.24
C ASN A 127 13.74 -16.11 -16.24
N VAL A 128 14.91 -15.62 -15.81
CA VAL A 128 15.91 -14.99 -16.69
C VAL A 128 16.39 -15.99 -17.74
N LYS A 129 16.78 -17.19 -17.30
CA LYS A 129 17.22 -18.28 -18.19
C LYS A 129 16.14 -18.64 -19.20
N TYR A 130 14.90 -18.78 -18.74
CA TYR A 130 13.78 -19.19 -19.57
C TYR A 130 13.32 -18.11 -20.55
N ARG A 131 13.35 -16.83 -20.16
CA ARG A 131 13.14 -15.72 -21.10
C ARG A 131 14.17 -15.76 -22.23
N LYS A 132 15.45 -15.96 -21.89
CA LYS A 132 16.53 -16.06 -22.89
C LYS A 132 16.34 -17.23 -23.85
N ALA A 133 16.08 -18.44 -23.33
CA ALA A 133 15.82 -19.61 -24.17
C ALA A 133 14.62 -19.38 -25.11
N THR A 134 13.53 -18.83 -24.57
CA THR A 134 12.35 -18.48 -25.38
C THR A 134 12.70 -17.47 -26.48
N TRP A 135 13.43 -16.41 -26.14
CA TRP A 135 13.83 -15.39 -27.10
C TRP A 135 14.72 -15.95 -28.20
N ASN A 136 15.68 -16.82 -27.85
CA ASN A 136 16.56 -17.48 -28.82
C ASN A 136 15.76 -18.31 -29.84
N ALA A 137 14.81 -19.13 -29.36
CA ALA A 137 13.96 -19.93 -30.23
C ALA A 137 13.12 -19.05 -31.17
N LEU A 138 12.53 -17.96 -30.66
CA LEU A 138 11.79 -17.01 -31.51
C LEU A 138 12.70 -16.31 -32.53
N CYS A 139 13.92 -15.93 -32.16
CA CYS A 139 14.90 -15.36 -33.07
C CYS A 139 15.29 -16.35 -34.19
N LYS A 140 15.45 -17.63 -33.86
CA LYS A 140 15.69 -18.69 -34.84
C LYS A 140 14.52 -18.82 -35.82
N MET A 141 13.30 -18.93 -35.30
CA MET A 141 12.08 -19.03 -36.11
C MET A 141 11.86 -17.80 -37.01
N GLN A 142 12.27 -16.61 -36.57
CA GLN A 142 12.28 -15.42 -37.42
C GLN A 142 13.29 -15.52 -38.58
N ARG A 143 14.51 -16.00 -38.32
CA ARG A 143 15.51 -16.23 -39.38
C ARG A 143 15.08 -17.30 -40.38
N GLU A 144 14.30 -18.28 -39.95
CA GLU A 144 13.67 -19.29 -40.81
C GLU A 144 12.53 -18.72 -41.68
N GLY A 145 12.10 -17.47 -41.45
CA GLY A 145 11.11 -16.77 -42.26
C GLY A 145 9.64 -17.02 -41.89
N CYS A 146 9.37 -17.89 -40.92
CA CYS A 146 7.99 -18.17 -40.47
C CYS A 146 7.42 -17.10 -39.51
N LEU A 147 8.28 -16.24 -38.95
CA LEU A 147 7.89 -15.06 -38.18
C LEU A 147 8.48 -13.83 -38.85
N ARG A 148 7.68 -12.80 -39.14
CA ARG A 148 8.19 -11.52 -39.68
C ARG A 148 8.80 -10.67 -38.59
N SER A 149 8.12 -10.59 -37.44
CA SER A 149 8.56 -9.84 -36.26
C SER A 149 8.36 -10.65 -34.98
N VAL A 150 9.23 -10.42 -34.00
CA VAL A 150 9.13 -11.01 -32.66
C VAL A 150 9.07 -9.90 -31.61
N GLY A 151 8.34 -10.15 -30.52
CA GLY A 151 8.17 -9.17 -29.45
C GLY A 151 7.77 -9.81 -28.13
N VAL A 152 7.33 -8.97 -27.22
CA VAL A 152 6.99 -9.37 -25.85
C VAL A 152 5.68 -8.75 -25.40
N SER A 153 5.12 -9.29 -24.32
CA SER A 153 3.92 -8.80 -23.67
C SER A 153 4.12 -8.79 -22.16
N ASN A 154 3.64 -7.74 -21.50
CA ASN A 154 3.76 -7.52 -20.05
C ASN A 154 5.19 -7.31 -19.54
N TYR A 155 6.09 -6.84 -20.40
CA TYR A 155 7.48 -6.59 -20.02
C TYR A 155 7.61 -5.17 -19.43
N THR A 156 8.30 -5.08 -18.29
CA THR A 156 8.71 -3.82 -17.67
C THR A 156 10.02 -3.33 -18.28
N VAL A 157 10.42 -2.10 -17.99
CA VAL A 157 11.74 -1.56 -18.40
C VAL A 157 12.89 -2.48 -17.97
N LYS A 158 12.81 -3.08 -16.76
CA LYS A 158 13.80 -4.05 -16.28
C LYS A 158 13.89 -5.27 -17.19
N HIS A 159 12.75 -5.87 -17.54
CA HIS A 159 12.73 -7.05 -18.41
C HIS A 159 13.22 -6.72 -19.83
N LEU A 160 12.87 -5.55 -20.36
CA LEU A 160 13.34 -5.13 -21.69
C LEU A 160 14.86 -4.92 -21.71
N LYS A 161 15.42 -4.21 -20.72
CA LYS A 161 16.88 -4.02 -20.60
C LYS A 161 17.62 -5.35 -20.51
N GLU A 162 17.12 -6.28 -19.70
CA GLU A 162 17.70 -7.62 -19.56
C GLU A 162 17.71 -8.36 -20.90
N MET A 163 16.60 -8.35 -21.63
CA MET A 163 16.48 -9.04 -22.91
C MET A 163 17.35 -8.40 -23.99
N MET A 164 17.41 -7.07 -24.02
CA MET A 164 18.23 -6.32 -24.98
C MET A 164 19.73 -6.59 -24.81
N ALA A 165 20.18 -6.86 -23.59
CA ALA A 165 21.59 -7.19 -23.32
C ALA A 165 22.05 -8.49 -24.02
N ASP A 166 21.13 -9.38 -24.40
CA ASP A 166 21.44 -10.65 -25.08
C ASP A 166 20.37 -11.00 -26.14
N CYS A 167 20.02 -10.02 -26.97
CA CYS A 167 18.91 -10.13 -27.93
C CYS A 167 19.29 -10.81 -29.26
N LYS A 168 20.51 -11.35 -29.39
CA LYS A 168 21.05 -11.98 -30.61
C LYS A 168 20.95 -11.11 -31.88
N GLY A 169 21.05 -9.80 -31.70
CA GLY A 169 20.92 -8.80 -32.78
C GLY A 169 19.49 -8.52 -33.24
N ILE A 170 18.49 -9.08 -32.54
CA ILE A 170 17.07 -8.91 -32.86
C ILE A 170 16.39 -8.25 -31.66
N LEU A 171 16.17 -6.94 -31.76
CA LEU A 171 15.42 -6.19 -30.74
C LEU A 171 13.94 -6.56 -30.79
N PRO A 172 13.22 -6.51 -29.66
CA PRO A 172 11.78 -6.70 -29.67
C PRO A 172 11.11 -5.62 -30.51
N ALA A 173 10.29 -6.03 -31.48
CA ALA A 173 9.54 -5.10 -32.31
C ALA A 173 8.40 -4.41 -31.55
N VAL A 174 7.78 -5.16 -30.62
CA VAL A 174 6.58 -4.74 -29.90
C VAL A 174 6.68 -5.12 -28.42
N ASN A 175 6.19 -4.25 -27.53
CA ASN A 175 5.82 -4.59 -26.16
C ASN A 175 4.32 -4.34 -25.96
N GLN A 176 3.56 -5.42 -25.80
CA GLN A 176 2.12 -5.37 -25.58
C GLN A 176 1.80 -5.32 -24.08
N VAL A 177 1.14 -4.28 -23.58
CA VAL A 177 0.88 -4.08 -22.14
C VAL A 177 -0.54 -3.59 -21.87
N GLU A 178 -1.04 -3.79 -20.66
CA GLU A 178 -2.25 -3.09 -20.20
C GLU A 178 -1.97 -1.59 -20.24
N TRP A 179 -2.85 -0.82 -20.87
CA TRP A 179 -2.63 0.61 -21.01
C TRP A 179 -3.94 1.38 -21.21
N HIS A 180 -4.23 2.25 -20.26
CA HIS A 180 -5.41 3.13 -20.22
C HIS A 180 -5.20 4.24 -19.16
N PRO A 181 -6.04 5.28 -19.07
CA PRO A 181 -5.84 6.40 -18.14
C PRO A 181 -5.62 6.00 -16.66
N TYR A 182 -6.31 4.96 -16.18
CA TYR A 182 -6.08 4.43 -14.82
C TYR A 182 -4.74 3.68 -14.65
N TYR A 183 -4.09 3.28 -15.73
CA TYR A 183 -2.85 2.50 -15.74
C TYR A 183 -1.84 3.09 -16.76
N TYR A 184 -1.57 4.38 -16.59
CA TYR A 184 -0.61 5.14 -17.40
C TYR A 184 0.81 5.05 -16.80
N GLN A 185 1.79 4.58 -17.59
CA GLN A 185 3.18 4.37 -17.17
C GLN A 185 4.16 5.14 -18.09
N PRO A 186 4.31 6.46 -17.94
CA PRO A 186 5.05 7.30 -18.89
C PRO A 186 6.52 6.88 -19.08
N GLU A 187 7.15 6.36 -18.03
CA GLU A 187 8.54 5.86 -18.08
C GLU A 187 8.71 4.67 -19.04
N LEU A 188 7.73 3.75 -19.08
CA LEU A 188 7.76 2.62 -19.99
C LEU A 188 7.56 3.06 -21.44
N LEU A 189 6.62 3.98 -21.67
CA LEU A 189 6.36 4.53 -23.01
C LEU A 189 7.60 5.23 -23.57
N GLU A 190 8.24 6.08 -22.76
CA GLU A 190 9.44 6.81 -23.18
C GLU A 190 10.61 5.86 -23.46
N PHE A 191 10.79 4.85 -22.60
CA PHE A 191 11.80 3.81 -22.84
C PHE A 191 11.55 3.06 -24.15
N CYS A 192 10.31 2.60 -24.39
CA CYS A 192 9.95 1.90 -25.62
C CYS A 192 10.22 2.76 -26.86
N ARG A 193 9.85 4.05 -26.85
CA ARG A 193 10.13 4.98 -27.96
C ARG A 193 11.61 5.14 -28.22
N LYS A 194 12.40 5.37 -27.17
CA LYS A 194 13.85 5.55 -27.28
C LYS A 194 14.53 4.35 -27.92
N GLU A 195 14.10 3.13 -27.57
CA GLU A 195 14.70 1.89 -28.05
C GLU A 195 14.05 1.37 -29.35
N GLY A 196 13.13 2.14 -29.97
CA GLY A 196 12.44 1.76 -31.20
C GLY A 196 11.52 0.54 -31.04
N ILE A 197 10.96 0.34 -29.85
CA ILE A 197 10.01 -0.72 -29.51
C ILE A 197 8.61 -0.14 -29.58
N PHE A 198 7.74 -0.70 -30.42
CA PHE A 198 6.36 -0.23 -30.53
C PHE A 198 5.54 -0.67 -29.32
N LEU A 199 4.87 0.27 -28.64
CA LEU A 199 3.99 -0.05 -27.52
C LEU A 199 2.58 -0.32 -28.03
N GLN A 200 2.00 -1.43 -27.58
CA GLN A 200 0.64 -1.82 -27.96
C GLN A 200 -0.21 -2.06 -26.70
N ALA A 201 -1.32 -1.36 -26.62
CA ALA A 201 -2.29 -1.41 -25.53
C ALA A 201 -3.28 -2.56 -25.71
N TYR A 202 -3.30 -3.49 -24.75
CA TYR A 202 -4.48 -4.31 -24.49
C TYR A 202 -5.33 -3.68 -23.36
N SER A 203 -6.59 -4.11 -23.23
CA SER A 203 -7.53 -3.60 -22.22
C SER A 203 -7.68 -2.07 -22.19
N SER A 204 -7.57 -1.40 -23.35
CA SER A 204 -7.66 0.08 -23.44
C SER A 204 -8.99 0.67 -22.94
N LEU A 205 -10.04 -0.15 -22.87
CA LEU A 205 -11.36 0.21 -22.34
C LEU A 205 -11.53 -0.13 -20.84
N GLY A 206 -10.44 -0.53 -20.17
CA GLY A 206 -10.47 -1.27 -18.91
C GLY A 206 -10.68 -2.77 -19.17
N SER A 207 -10.21 -3.61 -18.26
CA SER A 207 -10.55 -5.04 -18.26
C SER A 207 -12.07 -5.25 -18.30
N SER A 208 -12.55 -6.44 -18.68
CA SER A 208 -13.97 -6.77 -18.68
C SER A 208 -14.68 -6.54 -17.33
N ASN A 209 -13.90 -6.41 -16.24
CA ASN A 209 -14.39 -6.28 -14.88
C ASN A 209 -14.33 -4.83 -14.33
N THR A 210 -13.94 -3.85 -15.15
CA THR A 210 -13.79 -2.45 -14.70
C THR A 210 -14.63 -1.48 -15.54
N SER A 211 -15.94 -1.47 -15.29
CA SER A 211 -16.87 -0.44 -15.80
C SER A 211 -16.49 0.97 -15.33
N GLU A 212 -15.77 1.07 -14.20
CA GLU A 212 -15.33 2.31 -13.55
C GLU A 212 -14.64 3.28 -14.50
N LEU A 213 -13.75 2.80 -15.37
CA LEU A 213 -12.99 3.70 -16.27
C LEU A 213 -13.89 4.37 -17.31
N ARG A 214 -14.84 3.64 -17.88
CA ARG A 214 -15.81 4.21 -18.85
C ARG A 214 -16.83 5.11 -18.16
N ASN A 215 -17.03 4.91 -16.86
CA ASN A 215 -17.97 5.66 -16.04
C ASN A 215 -17.34 6.86 -15.31
N ASP A 216 -16.02 7.04 -15.37
CA ASP A 216 -15.31 8.15 -14.74
C ASP A 216 -15.84 9.50 -15.25
N GLU A 217 -16.10 10.42 -14.33
CA GLU A 217 -16.70 11.72 -14.63
C GLU A 217 -15.82 12.58 -15.55
N THR A 218 -14.49 12.46 -15.45
CA THR A 218 -13.57 13.17 -16.35
C THR A 218 -13.64 12.56 -17.74
N VAL A 219 -13.65 11.23 -17.86
CA VAL A 219 -13.79 10.54 -19.16
C VAL A 219 -15.12 10.91 -19.81
N LYS A 220 -16.23 10.88 -19.06
CA LYS A 220 -17.55 11.30 -19.54
C LYS A 220 -17.61 12.78 -19.94
N ALA A 221 -17.01 13.66 -19.15
CA ALA A 221 -16.97 15.10 -19.46
C ALA A 221 -16.20 15.37 -20.75
N VAL A 222 -15.04 14.74 -20.93
CA VAL A 222 -14.26 14.83 -22.19
C VAL A 222 -15.05 14.25 -23.36
N ALA A 223 -15.68 13.08 -23.18
CA ALA A 223 -16.50 12.44 -24.20
C ALA A 223 -17.68 13.31 -24.64
N SER A 224 -18.40 13.89 -23.69
CA SER A 224 -19.50 14.83 -23.93
C SER A 224 -19.01 16.08 -24.67
N GLY A 225 -17.90 16.67 -24.23
CA GLY A 225 -17.31 17.85 -24.88
C GLY A 225 -16.87 17.59 -26.33
N LEU A 226 -16.51 16.36 -26.67
CA LEU A 226 -16.12 15.94 -28.02
C LEU A 226 -17.25 15.31 -28.83
N GLN A 227 -18.45 15.16 -28.28
CA GLN A 227 -19.57 14.42 -28.88
C GLN A 227 -19.17 12.99 -29.30
N LYS A 228 -18.42 12.33 -28.43
CA LYS A 228 -17.94 10.95 -28.58
C LYS A 228 -18.39 10.09 -27.41
N THR A 229 -18.26 8.78 -27.55
CA THR A 229 -18.48 7.86 -26.42
C THR A 229 -17.24 7.82 -25.51
N PRO A 230 -17.39 7.45 -24.22
CA PRO A 230 -16.25 7.17 -23.36
C PRO A 230 -15.28 6.14 -23.97
N ALA A 231 -15.79 5.12 -24.66
CA ALA A 231 -14.94 4.12 -25.31
C ALA A 231 -14.08 4.74 -26.41
N GLN A 232 -14.66 5.55 -27.29
CA GLN A 232 -13.92 6.27 -28.33
C GLN A 232 -12.84 7.19 -27.75
N VAL A 233 -13.15 7.93 -26.67
CA VAL A 233 -12.15 8.78 -26.00
C VAL A 233 -10.99 7.97 -25.47
N LEU A 234 -11.25 6.85 -24.78
CA LEU A 234 -10.19 6.00 -24.22
C LEU A 234 -9.30 5.36 -25.29
N LEU A 235 -9.90 4.87 -26.38
CA LEU A 235 -9.16 4.32 -27.51
C LEU A 235 -8.35 5.40 -28.22
N ARG A 236 -8.96 6.56 -28.47
CA ARG A 236 -8.27 7.68 -29.12
C ARG A 236 -7.14 8.22 -28.26
N TRP A 237 -7.28 8.24 -26.94
CA TRP A 237 -6.24 8.67 -26.01
C TRP A 237 -4.95 7.85 -26.16
N ALA A 238 -5.04 6.54 -26.37
CA ALA A 238 -3.88 5.70 -26.66
C ALA A 238 -3.33 5.97 -28.08
N ILE A 239 -4.19 5.95 -29.10
CA ILE A 239 -3.81 6.19 -30.51
C ILE A 239 -3.09 7.53 -30.70
N GLN A 240 -3.52 8.59 -30.03
CA GLN A 240 -2.92 9.92 -30.14
C GLN A 240 -1.52 10.01 -29.52
N GLN A 241 -1.14 9.02 -28.71
CA GLN A 241 0.21 8.84 -28.20
C GLN A 241 1.04 7.88 -29.08
N GLU A 242 0.54 7.52 -30.26
CA GLU A 242 1.13 6.54 -31.18
C GLU A 242 1.24 5.13 -30.60
N ILE A 243 0.34 4.79 -29.67
CA ILE A 243 0.22 3.47 -29.08
C ILE A 243 -0.85 2.69 -29.85
N GLY A 244 -0.53 1.48 -30.31
CA GLY A 244 -1.51 0.61 -30.96
C GLY A 244 -2.56 0.12 -29.97
N ILE A 245 -3.80 -0.13 -30.39
CA ILE A 245 -4.90 -0.57 -29.53
C ILE A 245 -5.47 -1.91 -29.99
N LEU A 246 -5.96 -2.70 -29.04
CA LEU A 246 -6.58 -4.01 -29.29
C LEU A 246 -7.99 -4.11 -28.68
N PRO A 247 -8.94 -3.24 -29.07
CA PRO A 247 -10.31 -3.36 -28.59
C PRO A 247 -10.92 -4.70 -28.99
N LYS A 248 -11.67 -5.29 -28.05
CA LYS A 248 -12.43 -6.51 -28.25
C LYS A 248 -13.92 -6.20 -28.16
N ALA A 249 -14.69 -6.68 -29.12
CA ALA A 249 -16.14 -6.55 -29.15
C ALA A 249 -16.78 -7.81 -29.74
N ARG A 250 -18.06 -8.03 -29.41
CA ARG A 250 -18.87 -9.14 -29.96
C ARG A 250 -20.04 -8.68 -30.82
N SER A 251 -20.50 -7.44 -30.64
CA SER A 251 -21.59 -6.87 -31.43
C SER A 251 -21.03 -5.99 -32.54
N ARG A 252 -21.76 -5.91 -33.66
CA ARG A 252 -21.36 -5.14 -34.83
C ARG A 252 -21.20 -3.66 -34.51
N GLU A 253 -22.11 -3.12 -33.71
CA GLU A 253 -22.17 -1.71 -33.34
C GLU A 253 -20.89 -1.29 -32.61
N HIS A 254 -20.45 -2.07 -31.62
CA HIS A 254 -19.21 -1.77 -30.89
C HIS A 254 -17.96 -1.96 -31.77
N ILE A 255 -17.97 -2.92 -32.70
CA ILE A 255 -16.85 -3.11 -33.63
C ILE A 255 -16.68 -1.88 -34.54
N GLU A 256 -17.78 -1.38 -35.09
CA GLU A 256 -17.80 -0.16 -35.92
C GLU A 256 -17.47 1.09 -35.08
N GLU A 257 -17.96 1.18 -33.84
CA GLU A 257 -17.64 2.27 -32.91
C GLU A 257 -16.14 2.36 -32.60
N ASN A 258 -15.50 1.21 -32.37
CA ASN A 258 -14.09 1.11 -31.95
C ASN A 258 -13.09 1.57 -33.03
N VAL A 259 -13.50 1.63 -34.30
CA VAL A 259 -12.66 2.13 -35.41
C VAL A 259 -12.95 3.58 -35.78
N ALA A 260 -14.07 4.13 -35.32
CA ALA A 260 -14.50 5.51 -35.59
C ALA A 260 -13.72 6.54 -34.74
N LEU A 261 -12.39 6.57 -34.90
CA LEU A 261 -11.43 7.34 -34.08
C LEU A 261 -10.80 8.54 -34.85
N GLU A 262 -11.47 9.00 -35.90
CA GLU A 262 -11.06 10.15 -36.72
C GLU A 262 -11.47 11.48 -36.06
N PHE A 263 -10.92 11.74 -34.87
CA PHE A 263 -11.04 12.99 -34.13
C PHE A 263 -9.78 13.21 -33.30
N GLU A 264 -9.59 14.40 -32.73
CA GLU A 264 -8.44 14.71 -31.87
C GLU A 264 -8.93 15.11 -30.48
N ILE A 265 -8.23 14.63 -29.45
CA ILE A 265 -8.47 15.07 -28.07
C ILE A 265 -7.57 16.29 -27.83
N PRO A 266 -8.10 17.47 -27.45
CA PRO A 266 -7.25 18.63 -27.26
C PRO A 266 -6.27 18.44 -26.09
N ALA A 267 -5.15 19.18 -26.11
CA ALA A 267 -4.03 18.97 -25.20
C ALA A 267 -4.42 19.09 -23.71
N LYS A 268 -5.39 19.94 -23.39
CA LYS A 268 -5.90 20.13 -22.03
C LYS A 268 -6.60 18.85 -21.53
N GLU A 269 -7.48 18.29 -22.33
CA GLU A 269 -8.23 17.08 -22.03
C GLU A 269 -7.30 15.85 -22.04
N MET A 270 -6.33 15.78 -22.95
CA MET A 270 -5.26 14.76 -22.91
C MET A 270 -4.51 14.78 -21.58
N LYS A 271 -4.16 15.98 -21.09
CA LYS A 271 -3.51 16.15 -19.78
C LYS A 271 -4.42 15.69 -18.64
N GLN A 272 -5.70 16.05 -18.66
CA GLN A 272 -6.68 15.59 -17.66
C GLN A 272 -6.76 14.05 -17.63
N LEU A 273 -6.82 13.40 -18.80
CA LEU A 273 -6.84 11.95 -18.91
C LEU A 273 -5.52 11.30 -18.44
N ASN A 274 -4.37 11.91 -18.72
CA ASN A 274 -3.08 11.41 -18.22
C ASN A 274 -2.97 11.47 -16.69
N GLU A 275 -3.69 12.40 -16.06
CA GLU A 275 -3.72 12.60 -14.61
C GLU A 275 -4.76 11.70 -13.91
N LEU A 276 -5.54 10.90 -14.66
CA LEU A 276 -6.57 9.98 -14.16
C LEU A 276 -6.04 8.70 -13.50
N GLN A 277 -4.79 8.62 -13.03
CA GLN A 277 -4.44 7.57 -12.07
C GLN A 277 -5.33 7.75 -10.81
N ASN A 278 -6.54 7.22 -10.78
CA ASN A 278 -7.54 7.46 -9.74
C ASN A 278 -7.56 6.29 -8.75
N SER A 279 -6.39 5.91 -8.25
CA SER A 279 -6.31 4.92 -7.17
C SER A 279 -6.87 5.51 -5.87
N VAL A 280 -7.42 4.67 -5.00
CA VAL A 280 -7.79 5.05 -3.62
C VAL A 280 -6.63 5.74 -2.92
N ALA A 281 -5.39 5.32 -3.19
CA ALA A 281 -4.17 5.96 -2.69
C ALA A 281 -4.03 7.43 -3.16
N ASN A 282 -4.28 7.71 -4.45
CA ASN A 282 -4.22 9.08 -4.99
C ASN A 282 -5.30 9.98 -4.42
N ARG A 283 -6.52 9.46 -4.24
CA ARG A 283 -7.61 10.20 -3.59
C ARG A 283 -7.31 10.47 -2.12
N ILE A 284 -6.80 9.48 -1.38
CA ILE A 284 -6.34 9.64 0.01
C ILE A 284 -5.27 10.74 0.10
N ALA A 285 -4.24 10.70 -0.74
CA ALA A 285 -3.18 11.70 -0.74
C ALA A 285 -3.73 13.10 -1.03
N ASN A 286 -4.63 13.22 -2.02
CA ASN A 286 -5.28 14.48 -2.36
C ASN A 286 -6.04 15.08 -1.18
N GLU A 287 -6.87 14.28 -0.51
CA GLU A 287 -7.66 14.72 0.63
C GLU A 287 -6.76 15.11 1.81
N CYS A 288 -5.70 14.35 2.10
CA CYS A 288 -4.75 14.69 3.16
C CYS A 288 -4.01 16.01 2.90
N LEU A 289 -3.50 16.21 1.68
CA LEU A 289 -2.81 17.43 1.29
C LEU A 289 -3.75 18.64 1.30
N ALA A 290 -4.95 18.50 0.71
CA ALA A 290 -5.97 19.54 0.68
C ALA A 290 -6.43 19.91 2.10
N LYS A 291 -6.61 18.92 2.98
CA LYS A 291 -6.94 19.17 4.39
C LYS A 291 -5.86 19.98 5.08
N PHE A 292 -4.60 19.61 4.93
CA PHE A 292 -3.48 20.36 5.50
C PHE A 292 -3.40 21.79 4.93
N GLU A 293 -3.62 21.98 3.64
CA GLU A 293 -3.65 23.30 2.99
C GLU A 293 -4.73 24.21 3.58
N LYS A 294 -5.93 23.67 3.86
CA LYS A 294 -7.06 24.40 4.46
C LYS A 294 -6.88 24.77 5.94
N LEU A 295 -5.94 24.14 6.67
CA LEU A 295 -5.69 24.47 8.08
C LEU A 295 -5.17 25.92 8.25
N PRO A 296 -5.30 26.53 9.45
CA PRO A 296 -4.72 27.83 9.74
C PRO A 296 -3.23 27.91 9.40
N LYS A 297 -2.73 29.12 9.08
CA LYS A 297 -1.30 29.36 8.82
C LYS A 297 -0.44 29.17 10.07
N THR A 298 -1.00 29.42 11.25
CA THR A 298 -0.31 29.28 12.53
C THR A 298 0.20 27.85 12.73
N GLY A 299 1.49 27.70 13.00
CA GLY A 299 2.14 26.40 13.21
C GLY A 299 2.53 25.65 11.93
N LYS A 300 2.16 26.14 10.73
CA LYS A 300 2.70 25.59 9.48
C LYS A 300 4.18 25.98 9.34
N PRO A 301 5.02 25.12 8.71
CA PRO A 301 6.41 25.44 8.49
C PRO A 301 6.58 26.68 7.60
N ASN A 302 7.69 27.40 7.78
CA ASN A 302 8.10 28.42 6.83
C ASN A 302 8.50 27.81 5.48
N GLU A 303 7.94 28.34 4.39
CA GLU A 303 8.10 27.82 3.03
C GLU A 303 9.52 27.94 2.45
N THR A 304 10.36 28.82 3.02
CA THR A 304 11.71 29.10 2.51
C THR A 304 12.82 28.36 3.25
N PHE A 305 12.63 27.98 4.52
CA PHE A 305 13.69 27.34 5.30
C PHE A 305 13.24 26.20 6.23
N GLU A 306 11.95 25.85 6.29
CA GLU A 306 11.48 24.76 7.15
C GLU A 306 10.84 23.60 6.40
N TRP A 307 11.11 22.38 6.87
CA TRP A 307 10.41 21.16 6.45
C TRP A 307 9.71 20.46 7.60
N THR A 308 8.72 19.64 7.28
CA THR A 308 8.06 18.75 8.24
C THR A 308 7.64 17.45 7.57
N ILE A 309 7.15 16.52 8.37
CA ILE A 309 6.43 15.34 7.91
C ILE A 309 4.96 15.57 8.19
N LEU A 310 4.11 15.23 7.23
CA LEU A 310 2.67 15.13 7.38
C LEU A 310 2.26 13.66 7.38
N SER A 311 1.43 13.28 8.34
CA SER A 311 0.79 11.98 8.40
C SER A 311 -0.68 12.13 8.82
N ALA A 312 -1.52 11.19 8.40
CA ALA A 312 -2.94 11.22 8.67
C ALA A 312 -3.53 9.81 8.78
N ILE A 313 -4.68 9.70 9.44
CA ILE A 313 -5.55 8.52 9.38
C ILE A 313 -6.82 8.94 8.64
N VAL A 314 -7.19 8.13 7.66
CA VAL A 314 -8.27 8.41 6.71
C VAL A 314 -9.30 7.30 6.80
N LEU A 315 -10.55 7.68 7.02
CA LEU A 315 -11.69 6.79 6.91
C LEU A 315 -12.02 6.61 5.43
N VAL A 316 -12.15 5.36 5.01
CA VAL A 316 -12.68 4.99 3.71
C VAL A 316 -13.95 4.19 3.97
N ARG A 317 -15.08 4.73 3.51
CA ARG A 317 -16.38 4.06 3.59
C ARG A 317 -16.72 3.52 2.21
N LYS A 318 -17.04 2.23 2.12
CA LYS A 318 -17.54 1.56 0.91
C LYS A 318 -19.06 1.45 0.99
N PRO A 319 -19.83 2.46 0.54
CA PRO A 319 -21.28 2.31 0.42
C PRO A 319 -21.65 1.26 -0.63
N ALA A 320 -22.93 0.85 -0.67
CA ALA A 320 -23.46 0.00 -1.74
C ALA A 320 -23.39 0.66 -3.13
N THR A 321 -23.18 1.98 -3.19
CA THR A 321 -22.86 2.74 -4.40
C THR A 321 -21.37 2.59 -4.72
N GLU A 322 -21.01 2.34 -5.99
CA GLU A 322 -19.66 1.94 -6.44
C GLU A 322 -18.49 2.88 -6.04
N VAL A 323 -18.76 4.14 -5.63
CA VAL A 323 -17.72 5.11 -5.23
C VAL A 323 -17.50 5.13 -3.71
N SER A 324 -16.29 4.77 -3.27
CA SER A 324 -15.91 4.88 -1.85
C SER A 324 -15.83 6.34 -1.38
N GLU A 325 -16.44 6.68 -0.24
CA GLU A 325 -16.28 7.97 0.44
C GLU A 325 -14.94 7.98 1.20
N ILE A 326 -14.18 9.09 1.10
CA ILE A 326 -12.86 9.24 1.71
C ILE A 326 -12.87 10.48 2.60
N ARG A 327 -12.57 10.31 3.89
CA ARG A 327 -12.58 11.40 4.88
C ARG A 327 -11.34 11.35 5.76
N VAL A 328 -10.59 12.46 5.82
CA VAL A 328 -9.47 12.60 6.76
C VAL A 328 -10.04 12.79 8.17
N VAL A 329 -9.79 11.85 9.08
CA VAL A 329 -10.34 11.88 10.45
C VAL A 329 -9.32 12.36 11.49
N ALA A 330 -8.03 12.21 11.19
CA ALA A 330 -6.95 12.65 12.07
C ALA A 330 -5.71 13.01 11.26
N LEU A 331 -4.98 14.04 11.69
CA LEU A 331 -3.81 14.56 10.99
C LEU A 331 -2.77 15.07 12.00
N GLY A 332 -1.50 14.81 11.71
CA GLY A 332 -0.36 15.27 12.50
C GLY A 332 0.77 15.79 11.61
N THR A 333 1.46 16.85 12.04
CA THR A 333 2.79 17.18 11.52
C THR A 333 3.82 17.29 12.63
N GLY A 334 5.08 16.93 12.33
CA GLY A 334 6.19 17.10 13.26
C GLY A 334 7.24 16.00 13.16
N THR A 335 8.40 16.28 13.77
CA THR A 335 9.61 15.45 13.64
C THR A 335 10.42 15.38 14.94
N LYS A 336 9.89 15.91 16.05
CA LYS A 336 10.60 16.05 17.32
C LYS A 336 10.08 15.08 18.37
N CYS A 337 10.94 14.77 19.34
CA CYS A 337 10.61 13.92 20.48
C CYS A 337 11.29 14.47 21.74
N LEU A 338 10.63 14.34 22.89
CA LEU A 338 11.19 14.76 24.18
C LEU A 338 12.30 13.80 24.63
N ALA A 339 13.31 14.36 25.28
CA ALA A 339 14.34 13.58 25.97
C ALA A 339 13.77 12.89 27.23
N GLY A 340 14.45 11.86 27.73
CA GLY A 340 13.98 11.07 28.88
C GLY A 340 13.73 11.89 30.16
N ASN A 341 14.56 12.91 30.40
CA ASN A 341 14.45 13.81 31.55
C ASN A 341 13.38 14.92 31.36
N GLU A 342 12.80 15.06 30.18
CA GLU A 342 11.76 16.05 29.88
C GLU A 342 10.33 15.49 29.96
N LEU A 343 10.21 14.17 30.19
CA LEU A 343 8.93 13.47 30.23
C LEU A 343 8.12 13.91 31.46
N SER A 344 6.82 14.14 31.26
CA SER A 344 5.91 14.52 32.35
C SER A 344 5.44 13.28 33.11
N SER A 345 5.67 13.26 34.43
CA SER A 345 5.12 12.25 35.36
C SER A 345 3.59 12.34 35.46
N ARG A 346 3.01 13.53 35.24
CA ARG A 346 1.57 13.80 35.27
C ARG A 346 0.86 13.57 33.93
N GLY A 347 1.59 13.16 32.89
CA GLY A 347 0.99 12.85 31.58
C GLY A 347 0.54 14.07 30.76
N GLU A 348 0.97 15.28 31.14
CA GLU A 348 0.51 16.56 30.57
C GLU A 348 1.19 16.93 29.26
N ARG A 349 2.36 16.34 28.99
CA ARG A 349 3.12 16.56 27.75
C ARG A 349 3.00 15.37 26.81
N VAL A 350 2.91 15.66 25.52
CA VAL A 350 3.09 14.64 24.48
C VAL A 350 4.58 14.33 24.37
N ASN A 351 4.94 13.06 24.62
CA ASN A 351 6.34 12.63 24.65
C ASN A 351 7.00 12.60 23.27
N ASP A 352 6.21 12.35 22.24
CA ASP A 352 6.68 12.11 20.88
C ASP A 352 5.77 12.83 19.90
N SER A 353 6.34 13.82 19.24
CA SER A 353 5.67 14.77 18.36
C SER A 353 6.02 14.51 16.90
N HIS A 354 6.40 13.28 16.55
CA HIS A 354 6.41 12.87 15.15
C HIS A 354 4.98 12.81 14.60
N ALA A 355 4.85 13.18 13.32
CA ALA A 355 3.59 13.23 12.59
C ALA A 355 2.73 11.96 12.75
N GLU A 356 3.33 10.78 12.62
CA GLU A 356 2.64 9.48 12.71
C GLU A 356 2.03 9.27 14.10
N VAL A 357 2.73 9.73 15.14
CA VAL A 357 2.28 9.60 16.54
C VAL A 357 1.20 10.63 16.86
N LEU A 358 1.35 11.87 16.41
CA LEU A 358 0.35 12.91 16.58
C LEU A 358 -0.96 12.57 15.85
N ALA A 359 -0.87 12.03 14.63
CA ALA A 359 -2.02 11.54 13.87
C ALA A 359 -2.72 10.40 14.62
N ARG A 360 -1.99 9.39 15.11
CA ARG A 360 -2.58 8.28 15.87
C ARG A 360 -3.22 8.74 17.18
N ARG A 361 -2.63 9.68 17.92
CA ARG A 361 -3.24 10.20 19.16
C ARG A 361 -4.48 11.05 18.89
N SER A 362 -4.47 11.82 17.82
CA SER A 362 -5.66 12.53 17.32
C SER A 362 -6.76 11.54 16.95
N PHE A 363 -6.41 10.43 16.30
CA PHE A 363 -7.35 9.37 15.98
C PHE A 363 -7.99 8.73 17.22
N LEU A 364 -7.25 8.54 18.32
CA LEU A 364 -7.87 8.06 19.57
C LEU A 364 -8.96 9.03 20.09
N ARG A 365 -8.72 10.33 19.93
CA ARG A 365 -9.69 11.37 20.30
C ARG A 365 -10.92 11.36 19.39
N TYR A 366 -10.73 11.09 18.10
CA TYR A 366 -11.82 10.86 17.14
C TYR A 366 -12.65 9.64 17.54
N LEU A 367 -12.00 8.49 17.81
CA LEU A 367 -12.70 7.27 18.24
C LEU A 367 -13.54 7.49 19.50
N LEU A 368 -13.01 8.21 20.50
CA LEU A 368 -13.77 8.56 21.71
C LEU A 368 -15.02 9.38 21.39
N GLU A 369 -14.92 10.37 20.49
CA GLU A 369 -16.09 11.17 20.09
C GLU A 369 -17.11 10.33 19.30
N GLN A 370 -16.65 9.43 18.44
CA GLN A 370 -17.54 8.53 17.70
C GLN A 370 -18.27 7.55 18.64
N ILE A 371 -17.60 7.08 19.69
CA ILE A 371 -18.22 6.28 20.74
C ILE A 371 -19.27 7.10 21.51
N GLU A 372 -18.95 8.34 21.88
CA GLU A 372 -19.90 9.26 22.53
C GLU A 372 -21.12 9.51 21.62
N ASN A 373 -20.91 9.75 20.32
CA ASN A 373 -21.97 9.93 19.35
C ASN A 373 -22.86 8.68 19.21
N ALA A 374 -22.27 7.47 19.26
CA ALA A 374 -23.03 6.22 19.25
C ALA A 374 -23.90 6.08 20.51
N LEU A 375 -23.37 6.43 21.69
CA LEU A 375 -24.13 6.45 22.95
C LEU A 375 -25.29 7.46 22.90
N ASP A 376 -25.10 8.58 22.22
CA ASP A 376 -26.11 9.62 22.02
C ASP A 376 -27.10 9.30 20.87
N GLY A 377 -27.02 8.11 20.28
CA GLY A 377 -27.93 7.67 19.22
C GLY A 377 -27.71 8.35 17.87
N GLN A 378 -26.56 8.98 17.64
CA GLN A 378 -26.27 9.65 16.38
C GLN A 378 -25.94 8.64 15.28
N MET A 379 -26.79 8.61 14.24
CA MET A 379 -26.65 7.67 13.12
C MET A 379 -25.33 7.82 12.34
N GLU A 380 -24.73 9.00 12.34
CA GLU A 380 -23.46 9.30 11.68
C GLU A 380 -22.23 8.68 12.36
N SER A 381 -22.38 8.16 13.59
CA SER A 381 -21.27 7.47 14.26
C SER A 381 -20.76 6.31 13.41
N ILE A 382 -19.45 6.08 13.40
CA ILE A 382 -18.84 4.90 12.78
C ILE A 382 -19.02 3.60 13.58
N PHE A 383 -19.60 3.67 14.78
CA PHE A 383 -19.79 2.50 15.64
C PHE A 383 -21.26 2.11 15.76
N ASP A 384 -21.49 0.80 15.83
CA ASP A 384 -22.73 0.22 16.34
C ASP A 384 -22.53 -0.19 17.80
N TRP A 385 -23.56 0.01 18.61
CA TRP A 385 -23.60 -0.42 20.01
C TRP A 385 -24.37 -1.74 20.10
N GLN A 386 -23.66 -2.83 20.37
CA GLN A 386 -24.24 -4.18 20.49
C GLN A 386 -23.90 -4.74 21.87
N THR A 387 -24.93 -5.04 22.68
CA THR A 387 -24.84 -5.88 23.89
C THR A 387 -23.59 -5.62 24.75
N ASN A 388 -23.21 -4.33 24.92
CA ASN A 388 -22.19 -3.76 25.82
C ASN A 388 -20.81 -3.41 25.22
N LYS A 389 -20.57 -3.61 23.93
CA LYS A 389 -19.33 -3.21 23.23
C LYS A 389 -19.63 -2.42 21.96
N PHE A 390 -18.66 -1.62 21.51
CA PHE A 390 -18.72 -0.91 20.24
C PHE A 390 -18.03 -1.71 19.14
N THR A 391 -18.74 -1.90 18.03
CA THR A 391 -18.25 -2.57 16.82
C THR A 391 -18.18 -1.56 15.69
N LEU A 392 -17.06 -1.53 14.98
CA LEU A 392 -16.91 -0.67 13.80
C LEU A 392 -17.93 -1.11 12.74
N LYS A 393 -18.71 -0.17 12.22
CA LYS A 393 -19.72 -0.43 11.19
C LYS A 393 -19.09 -1.09 9.96
N ASP A 394 -19.83 -2.01 9.35
CA ASP A 394 -19.40 -2.64 8.10
C ASP A 394 -19.14 -1.61 6.99
N GLY A 395 -18.20 -1.95 6.10
CA GLY A 395 -17.77 -1.08 5.01
C GLY A 395 -16.89 0.11 5.44
N HIS A 396 -16.61 0.30 6.73
CA HIS A 396 -15.68 1.31 7.23
C HIS A 396 -14.28 0.71 7.42
N SER A 397 -13.29 1.30 6.77
CA SER A 397 -11.89 0.94 6.96
C SER A 397 -11.00 2.17 7.12
N PHE A 398 -9.84 1.98 7.73
CA PHE A 398 -8.89 3.08 7.97
C PHE A 398 -7.60 2.88 7.21
N TYR A 399 -7.13 3.93 6.56
CA TYR A 399 -5.84 3.97 5.89
C TYR A 399 -4.92 4.96 6.60
N PHE A 400 -3.64 4.64 6.65
CA PHE A 400 -2.61 5.53 7.16
C PHE A 400 -1.91 6.22 5.99
N PHE A 401 -1.96 7.54 5.95
CA PHE A 401 -1.23 8.34 4.97
C PHE A 401 0.03 8.93 5.61
N THR A 402 1.14 8.94 4.89
CA THR A 402 2.34 9.67 5.29
C THR A 402 3.11 10.21 4.10
N THR A 403 3.76 11.35 4.30
CA THR A 403 4.56 12.03 3.28
C THR A 403 5.99 11.54 3.18
N HIS A 404 6.49 10.78 4.16
CA HIS A 404 7.85 10.27 4.20
C HIS A 404 7.84 8.84 4.76
N SER A 405 8.87 8.06 4.43
CA SER A 405 9.07 6.75 5.05
C SER A 405 9.15 6.89 6.59
N PRO A 406 8.42 6.08 7.37
CA PRO A 406 8.48 6.11 8.82
C PRO A 406 9.92 5.92 9.32
N CYS A 407 10.34 6.70 10.32
CA CYS A 407 11.70 6.55 10.86
C CYS A 407 11.93 5.15 11.44
N GLY A 408 13.19 4.70 11.44
CA GLY A 408 13.58 3.35 11.86
C GLY A 408 13.79 2.38 10.69
N ASP A 409 13.36 1.13 10.83
CA ASP A 409 13.62 0.06 9.86
C ASP A 409 13.10 0.36 8.45
N ALA A 410 11.95 1.02 8.32
CA ALA A 410 11.35 1.35 7.02
C ALA A 410 12.17 2.37 6.20
N SER A 411 13.08 3.09 6.85
CA SER A 411 14.01 4.02 6.22
C SER A 411 15.38 3.41 5.87
N ILE A 412 15.55 2.10 6.07
CA ILE A 412 16.75 1.36 5.67
C ILE A 412 16.46 0.63 4.36
N PHE A 413 16.95 1.17 3.25
CA PHE A 413 16.87 0.59 1.92
C PHE A 413 18.04 1.12 1.08
N ASP A 414 18.39 0.46 -0.03
CA ASP A 414 19.35 1.02 -0.97
C ASP A 414 18.61 1.90 -1.97
N SER A 415 19.18 3.05 -2.31
CA SER A 415 18.67 3.90 -3.39
C SER A 415 18.73 3.22 -4.77
N GLU A 416 19.45 2.10 -4.89
CA GLU A 416 19.65 1.34 -6.13
C GLU A 416 19.04 -0.08 -6.11
N CYS A 417 18.48 -0.56 -5.00
CA CYS A 417 17.89 -1.92 -4.93
C CYS A 417 16.39 -1.88 -4.61
N GLU A 418 15.56 -2.02 -5.65
CA GLU A 418 14.28 -2.73 -5.52
C GLU A 418 14.51 -4.23 -5.74
N GLU A 419 15.19 -4.91 -4.81
CA GLU A 419 15.28 -6.38 -4.82
C GLU A 419 15.07 -7.02 -3.44
N ILE A 420 14.32 -8.12 -3.48
CA ILE A 420 13.98 -9.01 -2.37
C ILE A 420 15.14 -10.00 -2.19
N SER A 421 15.76 -10.02 -1.01
CA SER A 421 16.56 -11.17 -0.56
C SER A 421 15.86 -11.86 0.60
N SER A 422 15.17 -12.96 0.30
CA SER A 422 14.57 -13.87 1.26
C SER A 422 15.46 -15.09 1.50
N GLN A 423 16.64 -14.91 2.10
CA GLN A 423 17.34 -16.00 2.81
C GLN A 423 18.22 -15.44 3.96
N PRO A 424 18.22 -16.06 5.15
CA PRO A 424 19.22 -15.78 6.18
C PRO A 424 20.52 -16.49 5.79
N LYS A 425 21.58 -15.76 5.47
CA LYS A 425 22.92 -16.36 5.32
C LYS A 425 23.33 -16.94 6.68
N LYS A 426 23.55 -18.26 6.72
CA LYS A 426 24.20 -18.95 7.85
C LYS A 426 25.59 -18.34 8.05
N ALA A 427 25.93 -18.01 9.30
CA ALA A 427 27.29 -17.66 9.67
C ALA A 427 28.19 -18.88 9.42
N ARG A 428 29.09 -18.77 8.44
CA ARG A 428 30.22 -19.69 8.28
C ARG A 428 31.45 -18.92 8.76
N MET A 429 32.01 -19.42 9.85
CA MET A 429 33.25 -18.93 10.44
C MET A 429 34.39 -19.46 9.59
N GLU A 430 35.01 -18.63 8.77
CA GLU A 430 36.25 -18.94 8.04
C GLU A 430 36.96 -17.63 7.66
N GLN A 431 38.29 -17.72 7.60
CA GLN A 431 39.28 -16.66 7.83
C GLN A 431 39.26 -15.51 6.80
N ILE A 432 39.67 -14.35 7.30
CA ILE A 432 39.80 -13.06 6.61
C ILE A 432 40.95 -13.13 5.60
N ASP A 433 40.66 -12.88 4.33
CA ASP A 433 41.60 -12.30 3.38
C ASP A 433 40.94 -11.09 2.70
N GLU A 434 41.68 -9.97 2.71
CA GLU A 434 41.27 -8.63 2.32
C GLU A 434 40.99 -8.50 0.81
N VAL A 435 39.74 -8.25 0.41
CA VAL A 435 39.35 -7.27 -0.64
C VAL A 435 37.86 -6.90 -0.43
N GLU A 436 37.56 -5.91 0.42
CA GLU A 436 36.21 -5.31 0.55
C GLU A 436 36.05 -4.11 -0.38
N ALA A 437 35.11 -4.20 -1.33
CA ALA A 437 34.58 -3.05 -2.05
C ALA A 437 33.19 -2.66 -1.48
N ASP A 438 33.18 -1.45 -0.92
CA ASP A 438 32.16 -0.71 -0.15
C ASP A 438 30.74 -0.73 -0.76
N LYS A 439 29.81 -1.54 -0.20
CA LYS A 439 28.35 -1.44 -0.46
C LYS A 439 27.72 -0.52 0.59
N ARG A 440 27.60 0.77 0.29
CA ARG A 440 26.98 1.75 1.20
C ARG A 440 25.45 1.70 1.15
N LEU A 441 24.83 1.21 2.22
CA LEU A 441 23.40 1.37 2.49
C LEU A 441 23.00 2.86 2.45
N VAL A 442 22.02 3.23 1.63
CA VAL A 442 21.58 4.63 1.47
C VAL A 442 20.29 4.89 2.26
N GLY A 443 20.45 5.33 3.51
CA GLY A 443 19.31 5.78 4.32
C GLY A 443 19.75 6.21 5.72
N MET A 444 19.23 7.33 6.21
CA MET A 444 19.41 7.72 7.61
C MET A 444 18.19 7.25 8.41
N THR A 445 18.35 6.18 9.20
CA THR A 445 17.32 5.67 10.14
C THR A 445 16.66 6.75 10.99
N GLY A 446 17.41 7.83 11.26
CA GLY A 446 17.05 8.83 12.26
C GLY A 446 16.88 8.19 13.63
N GLY A 447 17.44 7.01 13.91
CA GLY A 447 17.17 6.29 15.15
C GLY A 447 18.34 5.43 15.61
N LYS A 448 18.59 5.43 16.92
CA LYS A 448 19.67 4.67 17.58
C LYS A 448 19.19 3.27 17.94
N LEU A 449 19.98 2.24 17.67
CA LEU A 449 19.73 0.86 18.11
C LEU A 449 19.58 0.80 19.62
N LEU A 450 18.65 -0.04 20.13
CA LEU A 450 18.49 -0.24 21.57
C LEU A 450 19.71 -0.86 22.24
N GLN A 451 20.40 -1.76 21.55
CA GLN A 451 21.72 -2.30 21.92
C GLN A 451 22.70 -2.09 20.77
N SER A 452 23.94 -1.75 21.12
CA SER A 452 25.10 -2.22 20.37
C SER A 452 25.66 -3.44 21.12
N GLU A 453 26.46 -4.28 20.47
CA GLU A 453 27.49 -5.02 21.22
C GLU A 453 28.32 -4.01 22.03
N GLU A 454 28.98 -4.39 23.13
CA GLU A 454 29.61 -3.45 24.08
C GLU A 454 30.54 -2.39 23.43
N HIS A 455 30.91 -2.55 22.15
CA HIS A 455 31.69 -1.62 21.33
C HIS A 455 31.08 -1.30 19.92
N GLY A 456 29.82 -1.65 19.63
CA GLY A 456 29.23 -1.49 18.28
C GLY A 456 28.63 -0.11 17.97
N ASP A 457 28.52 0.23 16.68
CA ASP A 457 27.90 1.50 16.24
C ASP A 457 26.38 1.52 16.49
N LEU A 458 25.93 2.36 17.43
CA LEU A 458 24.51 2.59 17.74
C LEU A 458 23.72 3.18 16.55
N MET A 459 24.40 3.73 15.55
CA MET A 459 23.82 4.26 14.32
C MET A 459 23.87 3.27 13.15
N ALA A 460 24.37 2.04 13.37
CA ALA A 460 24.47 1.02 12.33
C ALA A 460 23.11 0.82 11.62
N GLN A 461 23.15 0.68 10.30
CA GLN A 461 21.98 0.53 9.43
C GLN A 461 21.48 -0.93 9.38
N THR A 462 21.42 -1.61 10.52
CA THR A 462 20.97 -3.00 10.65
C THR A 462 19.44 -3.13 10.59
N VAL A 463 18.94 -3.98 9.71
CA VAL A 463 17.51 -4.29 9.57
C VAL A 463 17.04 -5.23 10.68
N GLY A 464 15.88 -4.96 11.29
CA GLY A 464 15.19 -5.86 12.23
C GLY A 464 15.21 -5.44 13.71
N PRO A 465 16.32 -4.96 14.30
CA PRO A 465 16.33 -4.50 15.69
C PRO A 465 15.44 -3.29 15.98
N VAL A 466 14.91 -3.21 17.20
CA VAL A 466 14.15 -2.05 17.68
C VAL A 466 15.06 -0.83 17.89
N ARG A 467 14.56 0.35 17.49
CA ARG A 467 15.32 1.61 17.55
C ARG A 467 14.60 2.65 18.39
N THR A 468 15.36 3.47 19.10
CA THR A 468 14.87 4.72 19.69
C THR A 468 15.03 5.88 18.73
N LYS A 469 14.11 6.83 18.77
CA LYS A 469 14.19 8.08 18.02
C LYS A 469 15.45 8.90 18.36
N PRO A 470 15.86 9.85 17.52
CA PRO A 470 17.05 10.64 17.78
C PRO A 470 16.69 11.69 18.85
N GLY A 471 17.57 11.89 19.83
CA GLY A 471 17.45 12.95 20.84
C GLY A 471 18.67 13.87 20.79
N ARG A 472 18.50 15.15 21.11
CA ARG A 472 19.64 16.06 21.37
C ARG A 472 20.04 15.91 22.84
N GLY A 473 21.25 15.42 23.12
CA GLY A 473 21.70 15.15 24.49
C GLY A 473 21.16 13.85 25.05
N VAL A 474 20.31 13.93 26.09
CA VAL A 474 19.74 12.77 26.79
C VAL A 474 18.88 11.93 25.85
N ARG A 475 19.09 10.60 25.87
CA ARG A 475 18.38 9.66 24.99
C ARG A 475 16.86 9.72 25.24
N THR A 476 16.09 9.69 24.17
CA THR A 476 14.63 9.56 24.26
C THR A 476 14.21 8.12 24.57
N LEU A 477 13.12 7.97 25.32
CA LEU A 477 12.49 6.67 25.61
C LEU A 477 11.38 6.30 24.61
N SER A 478 11.35 6.95 23.43
CA SER A 478 10.38 6.66 22.38
C SER A 478 11.02 5.83 21.27
N VAL A 479 10.41 4.68 20.96
CA VAL A 479 10.80 3.85 19.81
C VAL A 479 10.46 4.52 18.48
N SER A 480 11.06 4.01 17.40
CA SER A 480 10.85 4.47 16.02
C SER A 480 9.40 4.36 15.55
N CYS A 481 9.03 5.12 14.51
CA CYS A 481 7.69 5.06 13.93
C CYS A 481 7.43 3.71 13.23
N SER A 482 8.46 3.13 12.62
CA SER A 482 8.42 1.77 12.05
C SER A 482 8.00 0.73 13.09
N ASP A 483 8.65 0.74 14.26
CA ASP A 483 8.36 -0.22 15.35
C ASP A 483 6.96 0.01 15.96
N LYS A 484 6.48 1.26 15.99
CA LYS A 484 5.13 1.59 16.43
C LYS A 484 4.06 1.09 15.46
N LEU A 485 4.24 1.33 14.16
CA LEU A 485 3.34 0.84 13.12
C LEU A 485 3.29 -0.69 13.14
N ALA A 486 4.45 -1.35 13.24
CA ALA A 486 4.54 -2.80 13.40
C ALA A 486 3.71 -3.29 14.60
N ARG A 487 3.87 -2.66 15.77
CA ARG A 487 3.06 -2.97 16.96
C ARG A 487 1.55 -2.79 16.71
N TRP A 488 1.15 -1.72 16.02
CA TRP A 488 -0.26 -1.45 15.73
C TRP A 488 -0.87 -2.46 14.75
N ASN A 489 -0.07 -3.02 13.84
CA ASN A 489 -0.50 -4.08 12.93
C ASN A 489 -0.77 -5.42 13.63
N VAL A 490 -0.48 -5.54 14.94
CA VAL A 490 -0.82 -6.73 15.74
C VAL A 490 -1.84 -6.40 16.82
N LEU A 491 -1.58 -5.35 17.61
CA LEU A 491 -2.44 -4.97 18.74
C LEU A 491 -3.58 -4.01 18.39
N GLY A 492 -3.65 -3.57 17.14
CA GLY A 492 -4.55 -2.51 16.70
C GLY A 492 -4.08 -1.10 17.10
N VAL A 493 -4.64 -0.10 16.42
CA VAL A 493 -4.27 1.31 16.60
C VAL A 493 -4.91 1.97 17.83
N GLN A 494 -6.00 1.40 18.37
CA GLN A 494 -6.79 1.94 19.49
C GLN A 494 -6.03 1.99 20.83
N GLY A 495 -5.16 1.02 21.09
CA GLY A 495 -4.47 0.88 22.38
C GLY A 495 -5.35 0.35 23.52
N SER A 496 -4.73 0.13 24.68
CA SER A 496 -5.35 -0.65 25.76
C SER A 496 -6.63 -0.05 26.35
N LEU A 497 -6.71 1.27 26.59
CA LEU A 497 -7.90 1.87 27.22
C LEU A 497 -9.15 1.70 26.34
N LEU A 498 -9.07 2.11 25.08
CA LEU A 498 -10.19 1.98 24.15
C LEU A 498 -10.60 0.52 23.90
N MET A 499 -9.68 -0.43 24.02
CA MET A 499 -10.01 -1.86 23.92
C MET A 499 -10.99 -2.31 25.02
N LEU A 500 -11.09 -1.61 26.15
CA LEU A 500 -12.13 -1.87 27.15
C LEU A 500 -13.54 -1.60 26.63
N LEU A 501 -13.70 -0.76 25.61
CA LEU A 501 -14.99 -0.39 25.02
C LEU A 501 -15.26 -1.08 23.67
N LEU A 502 -14.22 -1.48 22.94
CA LEU A 502 -14.37 -2.11 21.63
C LEU A 502 -14.56 -3.63 21.72
N ASP A 503 -15.31 -4.18 20.77
CA ASP A 503 -15.43 -5.64 20.56
C ASP A 503 -14.16 -6.22 19.91
N ARG A 504 -13.60 -5.49 18.92
CA ARG A 504 -12.43 -5.92 18.14
C ARG A 504 -11.37 -4.83 18.01
N PRO A 505 -10.08 -5.21 17.84
CA PRO A 505 -9.03 -4.24 17.55
C PRO A 505 -9.26 -3.58 16.20
N ILE A 506 -8.92 -2.29 16.09
CA ILE A 506 -9.00 -1.56 14.83
C ILE A 506 -7.64 -1.64 14.14
N TYR A 507 -7.63 -2.10 12.89
CA TYR A 507 -6.43 -2.21 12.06
C TYR A 507 -6.45 -1.18 10.92
N LEU A 508 -5.27 -0.91 10.37
CA LEU A 508 -5.10 -0.06 9.19
C LEU A 508 -5.08 -0.95 7.96
N GLU A 509 -6.03 -0.77 7.05
CA GLU A 509 -6.19 -1.53 5.80
C GLU A 509 -5.02 -1.32 4.84
N GLY A 510 -4.46 -0.10 4.83
CA GLY A 510 -3.32 0.22 3.99
C GLY A 510 -2.51 1.41 4.50
N VAL A 511 -1.29 1.49 3.96
CA VAL A 511 -0.32 2.56 4.19
C VAL A 511 -0.07 3.26 2.84
N VAL A 512 -0.48 4.51 2.73
CA VAL A 512 -0.37 5.34 1.53
C VAL A 512 0.80 6.32 1.67
N LEU A 513 1.73 6.27 0.72
CA LEU A 513 2.92 7.11 0.67
C LEU A 513 2.70 8.23 -0.34
N CYS A 514 2.93 9.48 0.07
CA CYS A 514 2.92 10.61 -0.86
C CYS A 514 4.13 10.55 -1.80
N ALA A 515 3.94 10.87 -3.08
CA ALA A 515 5.05 11.10 -3.99
C ALA A 515 5.94 12.29 -3.55
N GLY A 516 7.20 12.26 -3.98
CA GLY A 516 8.15 13.38 -3.86
C GLY A 516 9.24 13.22 -2.80
N THR A 517 9.30 12.09 -2.08
CA THR A 517 10.39 11.75 -1.13
C THR A 517 10.90 10.36 -1.41
N GLU A 518 12.16 10.08 -1.09
CA GLU A 518 12.73 8.72 -1.16
C GLU A 518 11.96 7.74 -0.25
N HIS A 519 11.61 6.58 -0.79
CA HIS A 519 10.89 5.53 -0.09
C HIS A 519 11.13 4.18 -0.78
N SER A 520 10.89 3.10 -0.04
CA SER A 520 10.86 1.74 -0.58
C SER A 520 9.63 1.02 -0.03
N VAL A 521 8.72 0.63 -0.92
CA VAL A 521 7.51 -0.15 -0.55
C VAL A 521 7.91 -1.46 0.13
N ALA A 522 8.96 -2.11 -0.37
CA ALA A 522 9.50 -3.34 0.20
C ALA A 522 10.07 -3.12 1.62
N ALA A 523 10.83 -2.06 1.84
CA ALA A 523 11.39 -1.76 3.16
C ALA A 523 10.30 -1.42 4.19
N ILE A 524 9.29 -0.65 3.79
CA ILE A 524 8.13 -0.36 4.64
C ILE A 524 7.38 -1.65 4.96
N GLY A 525 7.05 -2.47 3.95
CA GLY A 525 6.38 -3.75 4.14
C GLY A 525 7.15 -4.70 5.06
N ARG A 526 8.48 -4.78 4.89
CA ARG A 526 9.35 -5.53 5.80
C ARG A 526 9.29 -4.99 7.23
N ALA A 527 9.42 -3.69 7.41
CA ALA A 527 9.52 -3.05 8.73
C ALA A 527 8.25 -3.16 9.57
N ILE A 528 7.07 -3.05 8.93
CA ILE A 528 5.77 -3.00 9.61
C ILE A 528 5.01 -4.33 9.61
N TRP A 529 5.42 -5.27 8.75
CA TRP A 529 4.78 -6.57 8.61
C TRP A 529 5.78 -7.72 8.48
N GLY A 530 6.64 -7.73 7.45
CA GLY A 530 7.49 -8.88 7.11
C GLY A 530 8.46 -9.32 8.22
N ARG A 531 8.85 -8.40 9.11
CA ARG A 531 9.67 -8.76 10.29
C ARG A 531 9.02 -9.79 11.23
N PHE A 532 7.73 -10.03 11.09
CA PHE A 532 6.99 -11.03 11.86
C PHE A 532 7.00 -12.43 11.22
N ASP A 533 7.58 -12.63 10.03
CA ASP A 533 7.57 -13.94 9.34
C ASP A 533 8.36 -15.01 10.12
N ARG A 534 9.46 -14.61 10.77
CA ARG A 534 10.25 -15.51 11.63
C ARG A 534 9.52 -15.92 12.92
N TRP A 535 8.50 -15.17 13.32
CA TRP A 535 7.73 -15.44 14.53
C TRP A 535 6.73 -16.60 14.30
N THR A 536 6.12 -16.67 13.11
CA THR A 536 5.18 -17.76 12.75
C THR A 536 5.84 -19.13 12.63
N GLU A 537 7.14 -19.20 12.31
CA GLU A 537 7.88 -20.46 12.18
C GLU A 537 8.28 -21.09 13.52
N LYS A 538 8.45 -20.29 14.58
CA LYS A 538 8.99 -20.74 15.87
C LYS A 538 7.98 -20.81 17.02
N SER A 539 6.82 -20.19 16.87
CA SER A 539 5.85 -20.05 17.95
C SER A 539 4.45 -20.18 17.36
N GLY A 540 3.88 -21.40 17.41
CA GLY A 540 2.48 -21.62 17.04
C GLY A 540 1.61 -20.53 17.68
N SER A 541 0.80 -19.83 16.88
CA SER A 541 0.17 -18.54 17.20
C SER A 541 -0.33 -18.40 18.64
N LEU A 542 0.48 -17.76 19.50
CA LEU A 542 0.16 -17.45 20.91
C LEU A 542 -0.75 -16.22 21.07
N LEU A 543 -1.20 -15.59 19.98
CA LEU A 543 -2.12 -14.46 20.08
C LEU A 543 -3.51 -14.95 20.50
N VAL A 544 -4.07 -14.28 21.49
CA VAL A 544 -5.43 -14.56 21.95
C VAL A 544 -6.40 -13.76 21.09
N HIS A 545 -7.40 -14.44 20.50
CA HIS A 545 -8.50 -13.82 19.77
C HIS A 545 -9.12 -12.69 20.61
N PRO A 546 -9.51 -11.54 20.04
CA PRO A 546 -9.62 -11.20 18.62
C PRO A 546 -8.34 -10.63 17.95
N PHE A 547 -7.19 -10.65 18.63
CA PHE A 547 -5.96 -10.08 18.08
C PHE A 547 -5.36 -10.96 16.98
N ARG A 548 -4.90 -10.32 15.91
CA ARG A 548 -4.23 -10.99 14.79
C ARG A 548 -3.12 -10.13 14.22
N ARG A 549 -2.21 -10.79 13.51
CA ARG A 549 -1.28 -10.15 12.58
C ARG A 549 -2.15 -9.63 11.41
N TYR A 550 -2.25 -8.30 11.25
CA TYR A 550 -2.88 -7.65 10.10
C TYR A 550 -1.86 -7.11 9.08
N GLN A 551 -1.97 -7.51 7.81
CA GLN A 551 -1.07 -7.06 6.73
C GLN A 551 -1.66 -5.85 6.00
N PRO A 552 -1.19 -4.62 6.26
CA PRO A 552 -1.62 -3.47 5.47
C PRO A 552 -1.05 -3.54 4.05
N VAL A 553 -1.85 -3.14 3.06
CA VAL A 553 -1.36 -2.89 1.70
C VAL A 553 -0.53 -1.61 1.69
N VAL A 554 0.72 -1.66 1.24
CA VAL A 554 1.58 -0.48 1.11
C VAL A 554 1.52 0.01 -0.34
N THR A 555 1.11 1.26 -0.55
CA THR A 555 0.92 1.83 -1.90
C THR A 555 1.46 3.25 -1.96
N VAL A 556 1.97 3.64 -3.13
CA VAL A 556 2.45 5.00 -3.40
C VAL A 556 1.38 5.76 -4.19
N ALA A 557 1.08 6.98 -3.77
CA ALA A 557 0.23 7.90 -4.49
C ALA A 557 1.04 8.66 -5.54
N ASN A 558 0.88 8.30 -6.81
CA ASN A 558 1.61 8.82 -7.97
C ASN A 558 0.80 9.80 -8.84
N ASN A 559 -0.03 10.66 -8.23
CA ASN A 559 -0.83 11.66 -8.95
C ASN A 559 -0.09 13.00 -9.23
N GLY A 560 1.24 13.01 -9.17
CA GLY A 560 2.06 14.21 -9.40
C GLY A 560 1.99 15.30 -8.30
N ARG A 561 1.11 15.18 -7.29
CA ARG A 561 1.10 16.13 -6.16
C ARG A 561 2.12 15.74 -5.10
N MET A 562 3.05 16.66 -4.83
CA MET A 562 4.06 16.51 -3.80
C MET A 562 3.75 17.38 -2.59
N PHE A 563 4.14 16.92 -1.40
CA PHE A 563 4.07 17.75 -0.21
C PHE A 563 5.06 18.92 -0.29
N ARG A 564 4.57 20.15 -0.15
CA ARG A 564 5.37 21.38 -0.32
C ARG A 564 6.44 21.61 0.75
N PHE A 565 6.26 21.05 1.95
CA PHE A 565 7.18 21.19 3.09
C PHE A 565 8.03 19.93 3.32
N ARG A 566 8.34 19.17 2.26
CA ARG A 566 9.11 17.92 2.36
C ARG A 566 10.61 18.14 2.58
N LYS A 567 11.28 17.18 3.21
CA LYS A 567 12.70 17.26 3.58
C LYS A 567 13.66 17.34 2.39
N ASN A 568 13.36 16.66 1.29
CA ASN A 568 14.28 16.52 0.15
C ASN A 568 14.07 17.61 -0.92
N ARG A 569 13.50 18.76 -0.56
CA ARG A 569 13.32 19.90 -1.49
C ARG A 569 14.65 20.63 -1.64
N GLN A 570 15.13 20.80 -2.87
CA GLN A 570 16.24 21.71 -3.16
C GLN A 570 15.71 23.15 -3.10
N LEU A 571 16.26 23.96 -2.20
CA LEU A 571 15.94 25.38 -2.05
C LEU A 571 17.23 26.18 -2.26
N SER A 572 17.20 27.17 -3.15
CA SER A 572 18.25 28.21 -3.20
C SER A 572 18.02 29.12 -1.99
N THR A 573 18.75 28.91 -0.89
CA THR A 573 18.67 29.84 0.24
C THR A 573 19.39 31.12 -0.15
N ALA A 574 18.62 32.15 -0.52
CA ALA A 574 19.15 33.46 -0.92
C ALA A 574 20.11 34.06 0.14
N ASP A 575 19.94 33.66 1.41
CA ASP A 575 20.69 34.17 2.56
C ASP A 575 21.67 33.15 3.18
N GLY A 576 21.98 32.02 2.51
CA GLY A 576 22.90 31.00 3.03
C GLY A 576 22.41 30.23 4.28
N GLY A 577 21.14 30.39 4.67
CA GLY A 577 20.52 29.67 5.79
C GLY A 577 20.38 28.16 5.54
N LYS A 578 20.35 27.35 6.62
CA LYS A 578 20.17 25.88 6.54
C LYS A 578 18.69 25.49 6.52
N TYR A 579 18.29 24.60 5.62
CA TYR A 579 16.95 23.99 5.60
C TYR A 579 16.74 23.08 6.82
N GLN A 580 15.80 23.42 7.70
CA GLN A 580 15.70 22.83 9.04
C GLN A 580 14.30 22.23 9.34
N PRO A 581 14.19 21.26 10.27
CA PRO A 581 12.88 20.75 10.67
C PRO A 581 12.08 21.82 11.44
N SER A 582 10.79 21.94 11.12
CA SER A 582 9.85 22.81 11.82
C SER A 582 9.90 22.60 13.33
N PRO A 583 9.98 23.68 14.13
CA PRO A 583 9.95 23.58 15.57
C PRO A 583 8.56 23.27 16.12
N CYS A 584 7.52 23.52 15.33
CA CYS A 584 6.13 23.28 15.69
C CYS A 584 5.59 22.05 14.96
N GLY A 585 4.68 21.34 15.63
CA GLY A 585 3.80 20.35 15.03
C GLY A 585 2.37 20.87 14.93
N ILE A 586 1.59 20.30 14.02
CA ILE A 586 0.14 20.50 13.94
C ILE A 586 -0.55 19.23 14.41
N VAL A 587 -1.60 19.41 15.20
CA VAL A 587 -2.51 18.36 15.64
C VAL A 587 -3.89 18.74 15.12
N TRP A 588 -4.47 17.89 14.28
CA TRP A 588 -5.84 18.07 13.82
C TRP A 588 -6.64 16.77 13.94
N CYS A 589 -7.91 16.92 14.35
CA CYS A 589 -8.83 15.82 14.57
C CYS A 589 -10.24 16.23 14.12
N ASP A 590 -10.96 15.32 13.46
CA ASP A 590 -12.33 15.55 12.98
C ASP A 590 -13.33 15.45 14.13
N VAL A 591 -13.32 16.48 14.99
CA VAL A 591 -14.13 16.56 16.19
C VAL A 591 -14.72 17.96 16.35
N VAL A 592 -15.86 18.07 17.03
CA VAL A 592 -16.61 19.32 17.14
C VAL A 592 -15.83 20.40 17.90
N SER A 593 -15.27 20.03 19.06
CA SER A 593 -14.57 20.97 19.93
C SER A 593 -13.07 20.96 19.64
N ARG A 594 -12.43 22.14 19.57
CA ARG A 594 -10.95 22.31 19.51
C ARG A 594 -10.28 21.32 18.54
N SER A 595 -10.75 21.29 17.30
CA SER A 595 -10.30 20.35 16.26
C SER A 595 -8.86 20.59 15.80
N HIS A 596 -8.33 21.79 15.97
CA HIS A 596 -6.98 22.19 15.56
C HIS A 596 -6.16 22.73 16.74
N GLU A 597 -4.94 22.22 16.90
CA GLU A 597 -3.95 22.71 17.85
C GLU A 597 -2.56 22.77 17.23
N VAL A 598 -1.75 23.72 17.69
CA VAL A 598 -0.32 23.76 17.37
C VAL A 598 0.46 23.24 18.58
N GLU A 599 1.36 22.31 18.32
CA GLU A 599 2.20 21.66 19.31
C GLU A 599 3.62 22.25 19.28
N VAL A 600 4.17 22.50 20.46
CA VAL A 600 5.59 22.83 20.66
C VAL A 600 6.08 22.12 21.91
N ALA A 601 7.07 21.24 21.77
CA ALA A 601 7.72 20.51 22.87
C ALA A 601 6.73 19.79 23.79
N GLY A 602 5.77 19.10 23.20
CA GLY A 602 4.73 18.31 23.84
C GLY A 602 3.60 19.13 24.45
N ARG A 603 3.58 20.45 24.27
CA ARG A 603 2.58 21.38 24.84
C ARG A 603 1.83 22.12 23.74
N ARG A 604 0.68 22.68 24.10
CA ARG A 604 -0.08 23.59 23.24
C ARG A 604 0.68 24.91 23.09
N HIS A 605 0.85 25.36 21.85
CA HIS A 605 1.39 26.67 21.52
C HIS A 605 0.38 27.80 21.85
N GLY A 606 0.89 29.03 21.98
CA GLY A 606 0.06 30.23 22.24
C GLY A 606 -0.31 30.44 23.71
N VAL A 607 0.33 29.72 24.64
CA VAL A 607 0.10 29.85 26.08
C VAL A 607 1.21 30.66 26.72
N THR A 608 0.86 31.57 27.64
CA THR A 608 1.84 32.43 28.32
C THR A 608 2.78 31.60 29.20
N LYS A 609 4.00 32.09 29.46
CA LYS A 609 4.97 31.40 30.33
C LYS A 609 4.38 31.06 31.71
N ARG A 610 3.54 31.94 32.26
CA ARG A 610 2.85 31.76 33.56
C ARG A 610 1.84 30.61 33.55
N GLN A 611 1.31 30.24 32.38
CA GLN A 611 0.28 29.23 32.22
C GLN A 611 0.83 27.86 31.76
N LEU A 612 2.15 27.72 31.59
CA LEU A 612 2.78 26.48 31.09
C LEU A 612 2.57 25.24 31.97
N THR A 613 2.25 25.45 33.24
CA THR A 613 1.96 24.40 34.24
C THR A 613 0.46 24.17 34.46
N THR A 614 -0.39 24.88 33.72
CA THR A 614 -1.85 24.82 33.85
C THR A 614 -2.47 23.94 32.77
N PRO A 615 -3.74 23.50 32.92
CA PRO A 615 -4.46 22.77 31.88
C PRO A 615 -4.51 23.49 30.52
N ALA A 616 -4.40 24.82 30.49
CA ALA A 616 -4.39 25.61 29.26
C ALA A 616 -3.26 25.21 28.29
N ALA A 617 -2.10 24.77 28.83
CA ALA A 617 -0.94 24.32 28.07
C ALA A 617 -1.01 22.87 27.58
N ARG A 618 -2.01 22.09 28.01
CA ARG A 618 -2.19 20.69 27.63
C ARG A 618 -2.80 20.61 26.23
N LEU A 619 -2.21 19.76 25.39
CA LEU A 619 -2.86 19.32 24.16
C LEU A 619 -4.00 18.36 24.52
N GLN A 620 -5.10 18.41 23.78
CA GLN A 620 -6.24 17.50 23.96
C GLN A 620 -5.88 16.04 23.65
N ILE A 621 -4.73 15.85 22.99
CA ILE A 621 -4.14 14.54 22.72
C ILE A 621 -3.08 14.15 23.76
N SER A 622 -2.87 14.88 24.86
CA SER A 622 -1.95 14.47 25.95
C SER A 622 -2.48 13.23 26.69
N LYS A 623 -1.68 12.58 27.55
CA LYS A 623 -2.16 11.35 28.22
C LYS A 623 -3.29 11.66 29.20
N ILE A 624 -3.14 12.73 29.99
CA ILE A 624 -4.13 13.14 30.99
C ILE A 624 -5.47 13.53 30.35
N GLU A 625 -5.45 14.29 29.24
CA GLU A 625 -6.69 14.71 28.56
C GLU A 625 -7.42 13.52 27.90
N LEU A 626 -6.67 12.64 27.22
CA LEU A 626 -7.26 11.43 26.64
C LEU A 626 -7.79 10.48 27.72
N PHE A 627 -7.11 10.37 28.86
CA PHE A 627 -7.55 9.52 29.97
C PHE A 627 -8.80 10.08 30.64
N ASN A 628 -8.85 11.40 30.89
CA ASN A 628 -10.02 12.07 31.44
C ASN A 628 -11.24 11.91 30.51
N ARG A 629 -11.09 12.16 29.20
CA ARG A 629 -12.18 11.90 28.23
C ARG A 629 -12.60 10.43 28.26
N PHE A 630 -11.65 9.50 28.16
CA PHE A 630 -11.93 8.06 28.21
C PHE A 630 -12.69 7.64 29.47
N ALA A 631 -12.29 8.08 30.66
CA ALA A 631 -12.96 7.72 31.90
C ALA A 631 -14.42 8.19 31.92
N ARG A 632 -14.68 9.43 31.46
CA ARG A 632 -16.06 9.95 31.31
C ARG A 632 -16.88 9.12 30.31
N THR A 633 -16.31 8.82 29.14
CA THR A 633 -16.95 7.98 28.13
C THR A 633 -17.23 6.58 28.65
N TYR A 634 -16.27 5.98 29.38
CA TYR A 634 -16.39 4.66 29.99
C TYR A 634 -17.52 4.62 31.02
N CYS A 635 -17.58 5.59 31.95
CA CYS A 635 -18.67 5.67 32.92
C CYS A 635 -20.04 5.84 32.25
N ARG A 636 -20.15 6.62 31.17
CA ARG A 636 -21.38 6.73 30.37
C ARG A 636 -21.77 5.41 29.73
N ALA A 637 -20.81 4.69 29.14
CA ALA A 637 -21.05 3.40 28.51
C ALA A 637 -21.50 2.34 29.54
N VAL A 638 -20.88 2.32 30.73
CA VAL A 638 -21.30 1.46 31.86
C VAL A 638 -22.73 1.79 32.28
N ALA A 639 -23.07 3.07 32.44
CA ALA A 639 -24.40 3.50 32.85
C ALA A 639 -25.50 3.21 31.80
N ALA A 640 -25.16 3.26 30.51
CA ALA A 640 -26.07 2.96 29.42
C ALA A 640 -26.28 1.44 29.20
N SER A 641 -25.53 0.62 29.91
CA SER A 641 -25.55 -0.83 29.74
C SER A 641 -26.67 -1.51 30.53
N THR A 642 -27.35 -2.48 29.92
CA THR A 642 -28.56 -3.11 30.47
C THR A 642 -28.30 -4.25 31.45
N THR A 643 -27.07 -4.78 31.52
CA THR A 643 -26.67 -5.77 32.52
C THR A 643 -25.66 -5.16 33.50
N ARG A 644 -25.84 -5.38 34.82
CA ARG A 644 -24.88 -4.91 35.84
C ARG A 644 -23.48 -5.51 35.66
N ASP A 645 -23.38 -6.69 35.04
CA ASP A 645 -22.11 -7.40 34.72
C ASP A 645 -21.49 -7.05 33.36
N ALA A 646 -22.12 -6.15 32.60
CA ALA A 646 -21.90 -5.94 31.17
C ALA A 646 -20.48 -5.61 30.70
N LEU A 647 -19.69 -4.94 31.54
CA LEU A 647 -18.30 -4.59 31.28
C LEU A 647 -17.34 -5.28 32.27
N HIS A 648 -17.89 -6.13 33.14
CA HIS A 648 -17.19 -6.79 34.25
C HIS A 648 -16.53 -8.13 33.90
N ASN A 649 -16.89 -8.76 32.77
CA ASN A 649 -16.30 -10.04 32.35
C ASN A 649 -14.87 -9.95 31.77
N LEU A 650 -14.05 -8.97 32.20
CA LEU A 650 -12.62 -8.86 31.83
C LEU A 650 -11.64 -8.98 33.01
N VAL A 651 -12.11 -9.37 34.20
CA VAL A 651 -11.23 -9.89 35.25
C VAL A 651 -11.54 -11.38 35.41
N PRO A 652 -10.67 -12.31 34.97
CA PRO A 652 -10.81 -13.70 35.34
C PRO A 652 -10.69 -13.82 36.86
N THR A 653 -11.69 -14.39 37.51
CA THR A 653 -11.58 -14.96 38.86
C THR A 653 -10.51 -16.04 38.84
N SER A 654 -9.27 -15.67 39.16
CA SER A 654 -8.11 -16.47 39.60
C SER A 654 -6.82 -15.93 38.98
N VAL A 655 -6.17 -15.02 39.69
CA VAL A 655 -4.74 -14.74 39.51
C VAL A 655 -3.98 -15.88 40.19
N VAL A 656 -3.48 -16.84 39.41
CA VAL A 656 -2.35 -17.66 39.86
C VAL A 656 -1.08 -17.01 39.30
N VAL A 657 -0.42 -16.22 40.13
CA VAL A 657 0.98 -15.84 39.88
C VAL A 657 1.83 -17.09 40.13
N PRO A 658 2.66 -17.58 39.20
CA PRO A 658 3.66 -18.57 39.53
C PRO A 658 4.77 -17.85 40.33
N VAL A 659 4.67 -17.91 41.65
CA VAL A 659 5.80 -17.61 42.53
C VAL A 659 6.82 -18.72 42.31
N ARG A 660 7.98 -18.38 41.74
CA ARG A 660 9.16 -19.24 41.81
C ARG A 660 9.62 -19.27 43.28
N ASN A 661 9.38 -20.38 43.97
CA ASN A 661 10.11 -20.72 45.17
C ASN A 661 11.11 -21.83 44.86
N GLU A 662 12.37 -21.53 45.14
CA GLU A 662 13.46 -22.50 45.14
C GLU A 662 13.30 -23.47 46.33
N SER A 663 13.74 -24.70 46.10
CA SER A 663 14.21 -25.70 47.08
C SER A 663 13.21 -26.46 47.97
N SER A 664 13.02 -27.74 47.60
CA SER A 664 13.43 -28.93 48.39
C SER A 664 12.36 -29.80 49.11
N VAL A 665 12.43 -31.12 48.79
CA VAL A 665 12.17 -32.35 49.58
C VAL A 665 10.72 -32.91 49.78
N THR A 666 10.47 -34.02 49.05
CA THR A 666 9.72 -35.28 49.29
C THR A 666 8.58 -35.42 50.32
N HIS A 667 7.37 -35.84 49.87
CA HIS A 667 6.72 -37.17 50.01
C HIS A 667 5.18 -37.09 49.77
N PRO A 668 4.50 -38.19 49.36
CA PRO A 668 3.12 -38.14 48.84
C PRO A 668 2.05 -38.53 49.87
N GLY A 669 0.91 -37.82 49.84
CA GLY A 669 -0.37 -38.29 50.38
C GLY A 669 -0.93 -37.47 51.54
N ALA A 670 -1.99 -36.69 51.27
CA ALA A 670 -3.16 -36.48 52.13
C ALA A 670 -4.11 -35.48 51.47
N ILE A 671 -5.35 -35.93 51.23
CA ILE A 671 -6.48 -35.07 50.91
C ILE A 671 -6.94 -34.45 52.23
N VAL A 672 -6.82 -33.13 52.37
CA VAL A 672 -7.42 -32.37 53.47
C VAL A 672 -8.20 -31.21 52.86
N GLN A 673 -9.54 -31.28 52.95
CA GLN A 673 -10.39 -30.11 52.83
C GLN A 673 -10.29 -29.29 54.13
N PRO A 674 -10.33 -27.95 54.04
CA PRO A 674 -10.97 -27.19 55.09
C PRO A 674 -12.01 -26.21 54.53
N GLU A 675 -13.26 -26.51 54.91
CA GLU A 675 -14.29 -25.65 55.50
C GLU A 675 -14.34 -24.15 55.20
N GLY A 676 -15.57 -23.70 54.94
CA GLY A 676 -15.93 -22.36 54.54
C GLY A 676 -15.58 -21.29 55.56
N SER A 677 -15.10 -20.16 55.03
CA SER A 677 -15.32 -18.85 55.62
C SER A 677 -16.14 -18.04 54.64
N GLU A 678 -17.33 -17.60 55.08
CA GLU A 678 -18.16 -16.63 54.39
C GLU A 678 -17.40 -15.30 54.30
N LEU A 679 -16.75 -15.06 53.17
CA LEU A 679 -16.30 -13.72 52.79
C LEU A 679 -17.45 -13.01 52.10
N GLN A 680 -18.05 -12.05 52.80
CA GLN A 680 -18.93 -11.04 52.24
C GLN A 680 -18.21 -10.33 51.07
N ALA A 681 -18.53 -10.73 49.84
CA ALA A 681 -18.09 -10.05 48.64
C ALA A 681 -18.91 -8.78 48.42
N ALA A 682 -18.43 -7.66 48.94
CA ALA A 682 -18.85 -6.34 48.48
C ALA A 682 -18.16 -6.05 47.14
N GLU A 683 -18.70 -6.58 46.04
CA GLU A 683 -18.22 -6.30 44.67
C GLU A 683 -18.82 -4.99 44.14
N GLU A 684 -18.22 -3.86 44.53
CA GLU A 684 -18.39 -2.60 43.81
C GLU A 684 -17.43 -2.55 42.60
N SER A 685 -17.96 -2.21 41.43
CA SER A 685 -17.21 -1.98 40.19
C SER A 685 -16.01 -1.04 40.41
N PRO A 686 -14.79 -1.33 39.92
CA PRO A 686 -13.66 -0.42 40.07
C PRO A 686 -13.96 0.89 39.34
N ASN A 687 -14.10 1.98 40.10
CA ASN A 687 -14.31 3.30 39.56
C ASN A 687 -13.03 3.75 38.83
N ILE A 688 -13.03 3.63 37.49
CA ILE A 688 -11.86 3.91 36.64
C ILE A 688 -11.33 5.34 36.82
N ALA A 689 -12.18 6.29 37.25
CA ALA A 689 -11.78 7.66 37.52
C ALA A 689 -10.92 7.80 38.79
N LYS A 690 -10.97 6.82 39.70
CA LYS A 690 -10.14 6.74 40.91
C LYS A 690 -8.83 5.97 40.68
N LEU A 691 -8.66 5.31 39.54
CA LEU A 691 -7.46 4.55 39.22
C LEU A 691 -6.36 5.45 38.66
N SER A 692 -5.11 5.05 38.87
CA SER A 692 -4.00 5.65 38.13
C SER A 692 -4.12 5.31 36.64
N TYR A 693 -3.51 6.13 35.77
CA TYR A 693 -3.47 5.83 34.33
C TYR A 693 -2.82 4.47 34.02
N LYS A 694 -1.85 4.03 34.83
CA LYS A 694 -1.23 2.71 34.69
C LYS A 694 -2.24 1.61 35.02
N ASP A 695 -2.94 1.72 36.14
CA ASP A 695 -3.86 0.68 36.62
C ASP A 695 -5.11 0.59 35.74
N ALA A 696 -5.65 1.71 35.29
CA ALA A 696 -6.75 1.73 34.32
C ALA A 696 -6.37 1.05 33.00
N LYS A 697 -5.11 1.15 32.57
CA LYS A 697 -4.62 0.41 31.39
C LYS A 697 -4.49 -1.08 31.64
N ALA A 698 -4.17 -1.48 32.87
CA ALA A 698 -4.00 -2.89 33.25
C ALA A 698 -5.32 -3.66 33.23
N LEU A 699 -6.47 -2.97 33.37
CA LEU A 699 -7.80 -3.57 33.21
C LEU A 699 -8.00 -4.21 31.82
N SER A 700 -7.28 -3.78 30.78
CA SER A 700 -7.35 -4.42 29.46
C SER A 700 -6.42 -5.63 29.40
N VAL A 701 -6.80 -6.68 30.14
CA VAL A 701 -5.98 -7.88 30.36
C VAL A 701 -5.58 -8.55 29.05
N GLU A 702 -6.52 -8.77 28.13
CA GLU A 702 -6.23 -9.38 26.83
C GLU A 702 -5.22 -8.58 25.99
N TYR A 703 -5.36 -7.24 25.97
CA TYR A 703 -4.40 -6.38 25.28
C TYR A 703 -3.02 -6.46 25.94
N ALA A 704 -2.97 -6.48 27.28
CA ALA A 704 -1.73 -6.57 28.04
C ALA A 704 -1.01 -7.91 27.79
N ASN A 705 -1.74 -9.02 27.81
CA ASN A 705 -1.21 -10.36 27.53
C ASN A 705 -0.67 -10.46 26.11
N ASN A 706 -1.45 -10.02 25.11
CA ASN A 706 -0.98 -9.98 23.73
C ASN A 706 0.23 -9.05 23.55
N TRP A 707 0.32 -7.94 24.30
CA TRP A 707 1.50 -7.09 24.27
C TRP A 707 2.74 -7.78 24.82
N VAL A 708 2.63 -8.58 25.88
CA VAL A 708 3.75 -9.39 26.40
C VAL A 708 4.24 -10.36 25.33
N VAL A 709 3.33 -11.11 24.71
CA VAL A 709 3.63 -12.05 23.61
C VAL A 709 4.34 -11.34 22.46
N VAL A 710 3.80 -10.21 22.00
CA VAL A 710 4.37 -9.42 20.91
C VAL A 710 5.74 -8.85 21.27
N ARG A 711 5.88 -8.29 22.48
CA ARG A 711 7.13 -7.68 22.94
C ARG A 711 8.25 -8.72 23.00
N GLU A 712 8.00 -9.85 23.65
CA GLU A 712 9.02 -10.87 23.90
C GLU A 712 9.30 -11.72 22.68
N GLY A 713 8.24 -12.15 21.98
CA GLY A 713 8.34 -13.03 20.82
C GLY A 713 8.78 -12.34 19.53
N MET A 714 8.46 -11.06 19.33
CA MET A 714 8.72 -10.36 18.05
C MET A 714 9.82 -9.32 18.13
N PHE A 715 9.81 -8.50 19.19
CA PHE A 715 10.75 -7.39 19.32
C PHE A 715 11.97 -7.75 20.18
N GLY A 716 11.85 -8.76 21.05
CA GLY A 716 12.85 -9.15 22.05
C GLY A 716 12.97 -8.11 23.16
N LYS A 717 13.60 -6.96 22.86
CA LYS A 717 13.76 -5.83 23.79
C LYS A 717 12.99 -4.61 23.29
N TRP A 718 12.28 -3.97 24.21
CA TRP A 718 11.54 -2.73 23.97
C TRP A 718 11.94 -1.68 25.01
N THR A 719 11.86 -0.39 24.67
CA THR A 719 12.15 0.68 25.63
C THR A 719 11.23 0.58 26.85
N GLU A 720 11.80 0.44 28.03
CA GLU A 720 11.05 0.55 29.28
C GLU A 720 10.98 2.01 29.73
N LYS A 721 9.79 2.43 30.15
CA LYS A 721 9.57 3.75 30.72
C LYS A 721 9.38 3.57 32.22
N PRO A 722 9.93 4.47 33.07
CA PRO A 722 9.71 4.41 34.50
C PRO A 722 8.22 4.35 34.82
N ASP A 723 7.86 3.47 35.76
CA ASP A 723 6.48 3.28 36.20
C ASP A 723 5.84 4.59 36.68
N SER A 724 6.63 5.47 37.29
CA SER A 724 6.23 6.80 37.73
C SER A 724 5.61 7.66 36.61
N LEU A 725 5.88 7.39 35.32
CA LEU A 725 5.27 8.11 34.19
C LEU A 725 3.84 7.66 33.85
N GLY A 726 3.30 6.68 34.59
CA GLY A 726 1.92 6.21 34.51
C GLY A 726 1.15 6.33 35.83
N GLN A 727 1.81 6.67 36.94
CA GLN A 727 1.22 6.75 38.28
C GLN A 727 0.54 8.11 38.56
N PHE A 728 -0.21 8.62 37.60
CA PHE A 728 -0.98 9.86 37.74
C PHE A 728 -2.48 9.59 37.61
N PHE A 729 -3.28 10.46 38.23
CA PHE A 729 -4.73 10.34 38.35
C PHE A 729 -5.41 11.48 37.58
N ILE A 730 -6.71 11.33 37.31
CA ILE A 730 -7.54 12.41 36.80
C ILE A 730 -7.66 13.47 37.91
N GLU A 731 -7.49 14.74 37.55
CA GLU A 731 -7.75 15.84 38.49
C GLU A 731 -9.27 15.91 38.73
N GLY A 732 -9.67 15.80 39.99
CA GLY A 732 -11.08 15.74 40.43
C GLY A 732 -11.86 17.02 40.16
#